data_AF-A0A1C9HX28-F1
#
_entry.id   AF-A0A1C9HX28-F1
#
_cell.length_a   1.000
_cell.length_b   1.000
_cell.length_c   1.000
_cell.angle_alpha   90.00
_cell.angle_beta   90.00
_cell.angle_gamma   90.00
#
_symmetry.space_group_name_H-M   'P 1'
#
loop_
_entity.id
_entity.type
_entity.pdbx_description
1 polymer ?
#
loop_
_entity_poly.entity_id
_entity_poly.type
_entity_poly.pdbx_seq_one_letter_code
_entity_poly.pdbx_strand_id
1 'polypeptide(L)'
;MTDSKRRAGHLRLIDFAKSSEGNPDPVSRSSAQIAVQASLFSDASAITLGFVLASEMPAATFQQFLENVKPRYIFDLRKSPSFAKGGLTRQTIFALFDAYKIRYFDVSGAINAKSARDPALNPALLVPKILELLTPGKEFLEGPVVFFVDEAQLEERYIDETAALLPNLTKTGWDVFIWDGKKSAEQAGSSSEKRTIFISHANPEDNNIALWLGARLAAEGYEIWSDVTRLIGGEYFWDSIEHVIRERSACVVVLLSKAGHEKQGVLDEVNLAVSVERQRKLKNFVIPIRIDALPFADIRANLARKNVIDGAKDLGEAFGKLLVSLEKLGVPKEPGDVQASLSRWRNSFPSGPLDQAFSKDDLLVENKLSILRWPSAIYKITKSEKTGLAVRPFLATSAVSKGELCFASPSELTTMLPGVSAVQHSAATTDAVIDGSALGMLGATAQESRRALTHIVKQAWNEFCGSRGMQKYELSSSRVCWFEKNGFVEKNEVRFLDHALKSRRKTLVGRSQKRRVYWHFGIEIVPNINDHSVRIKPHVVFTENGLDPITSAAKQHSLRRGFCKSWWNDRWRDLLNAMLTNMANGAGRLVLPVSPLQSIEIAAAMTVHDVRSKPSMIHSIDEPAVVVGHGQRSLDPREGLMLFGPVEFNRNPREVRVGVVGAPEGIELFKKWCARFASPVLPSDGGGPRQVPFPGFDAVFGAVWLKEPVAARPVSRTDLLNAIRISERHEAVSKAVDLVVAEIHNASVEDDTLVDIWFVVIPEEVFLLGRPNSRVPLAKANPPALLLSKRAATRFTKASPSLFEEDNAAAEIFSYHTDFHHQLKNRLLGLKAVTQLFRESSIIQTLSEPAPSVPLTEDDDDFDDDDQFGNRRMQAPLDVSWNIAAASFFKAGGRPWRVSTAREGVCYVGMVFKQDPSRRDSNACCGAQLFLESGDGIVFKGAMGPWYSSDTKQFHLSETEATKLVQKALGSYHAEHGSFPREVFIHGRTYFSQEELRGFQAAVPTGTTISITGVRITRNSDLKLFTYRDTPVLRGTSLIVSPRLAFLWTSGFIPYLGTYQGRETPNPLRIELCGQSSADIKTVLADIMTLTKMNFNSAIFADGFPVTMRFADAIGDVLMATGDREIPPLPFRHYI
;
A
#
# COMPACT_ATOMS: atom_id res chain seq x y z
N MET A 1 -5.84 -39.00 -42.60
CA MET A 1 -4.77 -39.46 -41.70
C MET A 1 -3.82 -38.29 -41.52
N THR A 2 -3.96 -37.59 -40.40
CA THR A 2 -3.50 -36.21 -40.20
C THR A 2 -2.83 -36.08 -38.85
N ASP A 3 -1.69 -35.41 -38.89
CA ASP A 3 -0.68 -35.24 -37.84
C ASP A 3 -1.03 -34.09 -36.86
N SER A 4 -0.29 -34.10 -35.77
CA SER A 4 -0.43 -33.49 -34.45
C SER A 4 -0.32 -31.97 -34.30
N LYS A 5 -0.77 -31.52 -33.11
CA LYS A 5 -0.43 -30.29 -32.33
C LYS A 5 -1.40 -29.09 -32.40
N ARG A 6 -2.17 -28.94 -31.30
CA ARG A 6 -2.52 -27.65 -30.67
C ARG A 6 -2.17 -27.72 -29.18
N ARG A 7 -1.15 -26.97 -28.75
CA ARG A 7 -0.91 -26.58 -27.36
C ARG A 7 -1.05 -25.06 -27.30
N ALA A 8 -1.84 -24.58 -26.34
CA ALA A 8 -1.96 -23.17 -25.97
C ALA A 8 -0.65 -22.65 -25.36
N GLY A 9 -0.35 -21.37 -25.57
CA GLY A 9 0.82 -20.69 -25.05
C GLY A 9 0.48 -19.28 -24.57
N HIS A 10 1.15 -18.65 -23.60
CA HIS A 10 2.25 -19.07 -22.73
C HIS A 10 2.28 -18.14 -21.50
N LEU A 11 2.24 -18.70 -20.28
CA LEU A 11 2.96 -18.16 -19.13
C LEU A 11 4.46 -18.37 -19.42
N ARG A 12 5.25 -17.30 -19.53
CA ARG A 12 6.72 -17.41 -19.60
C ARG A 12 7.27 -17.32 -18.19
N LEU A 13 7.58 -18.47 -17.61
CA LEU A 13 8.60 -18.57 -16.57
C LEU A 13 9.95 -18.22 -17.23
N ILE A 14 10.70 -17.34 -16.58
CA ILE A 14 12.00 -16.87 -17.07
C ILE A 14 13.03 -17.93 -16.72
N ASP A 15 13.43 -18.73 -17.70
CA ASP A 15 14.66 -19.53 -17.64
C ASP A 15 15.86 -18.60 -17.86
N PHE A 16 16.62 -18.33 -16.80
CA PHE A 16 17.94 -17.70 -16.92
C PHE A 16 18.98 -18.76 -17.29
N ALA A 17 19.19 -18.96 -18.59
CA ALA A 17 20.38 -19.66 -19.07
C ALA A 17 20.90 -19.04 -20.38
N LYS A 18 22.19 -18.62 -20.33
CA LYS A 18 23.16 -18.32 -21.40
C LYS A 18 23.30 -16.88 -21.93
N SER A 19 24.28 -16.17 -21.36
CA SER A 19 25.45 -15.52 -22.02
C SER A 19 26.18 -14.73 -20.92
N SER A 20 27.48 -14.79 -20.67
CA SER A 20 28.63 -14.72 -21.58
C SER A 20 29.92 -15.12 -20.85
N GLU A 21 30.87 -15.65 -21.60
CA GLU A 21 32.26 -15.91 -21.23
C GLU A 21 32.99 -14.65 -20.74
N GLY A 22 33.85 -14.79 -19.71
CA GLY A 22 34.77 -13.73 -19.29
C GLY A 22 35.28 -13.86 -17.84
N ASN A 23 36.41 -14.55 -17.70
CA ASN A 23 37.31 -14.69 -16.53
C ASN A 23 36.88 -15.56 -15.33
N PRO A 24 37.72 -16.53 -14.89
CA PRO A 24 37.41 -17.40 -13.76
C PRO A 24 37.88 -16.76 -12.45
N ASP A 25 36.93 -16.31 -11.63
CA ASP A 25 37.14 -16.07 -10.20
C ASP A 25 36.36 -17.12 -9.39
N PRO A 26 36.84 -17.46 -8.19
CA PRO A 26 36.99 -18.85 -7.77
C PRO A 26 35.66 -19.48 -7.35
N VAL A 27 35.51 -20.76 -7.73
CA VAL A 27 34.48 -21.69 -7.26
C VAL A 27 34.19 -21.46 -5.78
N SER A 28 32.94 -21.14 -5.45
CA SER A 28 32.46 -21.09 -4.07
C SER A 28 32.74 -22.44 -3.42
N ARG A 29 33.72 -22.48 -2.53
CA ARG A 29 33.98 -23.65 -1.69
C ARG A 29 32.71 -23.95 -0.91
N SER A 30 32.18 -25.17 -1.04
CA SER A 30 31.12 -25.63 -0.12
C SER A 30 31.71 -25.59 1.29
N SER A 31 31.24 -24.66 2.12
CA SER A 31 31.58 -24.62 3.53
C SER A 31 31.07 -25.91 4.18
N ALA A 32 31.94 -26.62 4.90
CA ALA A 32 31.55 -27.79 5.66
C ALA A 32 30.58 -27.36 6.77
N GLN A 33 29.51 -28.12 7.01
CA GLN A 33 28.65 -27.87 8.16
C GLN A 33 29.32 -28.50 9.39
N ILE A 34 29.85 -27.66 10.28
CA ILE A 34 30.47 -28.10 11.53
C ILE A 34 29.39 -28.24 12.61
N ALA A 35 29.13 -29.47 13.04
CA ALA A 35 28.24 -29.79 14.15
C ALA A 35 29.07 -30.23 15.39
N VAL A 36 28.81 -29.62 16.55
CA VAL A 36 29.37 -30.07 17.83
C VAL A 36 28.29 -30.88 18.55
N GLN A 37 28.38 -32.22 18.52
CA GLN A 37 27.43 -33.10 19.22
C GLN A 37 28.08 -33.73 20.46
N ALA A 38 27.36 -33.66 21.58
CA ALA A 38 27.69 -34.41 22.81
C ALA A 38 27.25 -35.89 22.74
N SER A 39 26.38 -36.26 21.78
CA SER A 39 26.06 -37.64 21.43
C SER A 39 27.13 -38.16 20.46
N LEU A 40 27.74 -39.31 20.74
CA LEU A 40 28.85 -39.89 19.97
C LEU A 40 28.44 -40.34 18.55
N PHE A 41 28.16 -39.37 17.66
CA PHE A 41 27.87 -39.49 16.23
C PHE A 41 26.83 -40.58 15.90
N SER A 42 25.68 -40.56 16.60
CA SER A 42 24.61 -41.57 16.46
C SER A 42 23.99 -41.67 15.06
N ASP A 43 24.20 -40.66 14.21
CA ASP A 43 23.66 -40.57 12.85
C ASP A 43 24.77 -40.58 11.76
N ALA A 44 25.93 -41.21 12.05
CA ALA A 44 27.05 -41.26 11.11
C ALA A 44 26.66 -41.92 9.75
N SER A 45 26.92 -41.19 8.66
CA SER A 45 26.62 -41.57 7.28
C SER A 45 27.90 -41.71 6.44
N ALA A 46 27.76 -42.10 5.17
CA ALA A 46 28.91 -42.23 4.25
C ALA A 46 29.65 -40.91 3.95
N ILE A 47 29.09 -39.76 4.34
CA ILE A 47 29.69 -38.43 4.17
C ILE A 47 30.08 -37.78 5.51
N THR A 48 30.15 -38.56 6.59
CA THR A 48 30.56 -38.08 7.93
C THR A 48 32.07 -37.95 8.05
N LEU A 49 32.52 -36.81 8.58
CA LEU A 49 33.91 -36.48 8.91
C LEU A 49 34.04 -36.09 10.39
N GLY A 50 34.71 -36.93 11.19
CA GLY A 50 34.86 -36.69 12.62
C GLY A 50 36.25 -36.16 13.00
N PHE A 51 36.34 -35.19 13.92
CA PHE A 51 37.57 -34.75 14.59
C PHE A 51 37.46 -35.04 16.09
N VAL A 52 38.32 -35.91 16.61
CA VAL A 52 38.19 -36.45 17.97
C VAL A 52 39.47 -36.27 18.75
N LEU A 53 39.36 -35.64 19.93
CA LEU A 53 40.44 -35.52 20.92
C LEU A 53 40.68 -36.86 21.65
N ALA A 54 41.12 -37.89 20.94
CA ALA A 54 41.13 -39.28 21.43
C ALA A 54 41.98 -39.49 22.70
N SER A 55 42.97 -38.63 22.96
CA SER A 55 43.82 -38.69 24.15
C SER A 55 43.06 -38.44 25.46
N GLU A 56 41.92 -37.74 25.42
CA GLU A 56 41.09 -37.39 26.58
C GLU A 56 39.88 -38.32 26.75
N MET A 57 39.73 -39.34 25.89
CA MET A 57 38.55 -40.20 25.86
C MET A 57 38.67 -41.39 26.84
N PRO A 58 37.72 -41.59 27.78
CA PRO A 58 37.66 -42.78 28.62
C PRO A 58 37.43 -44.05 27.78
N ALA A 59 37.93 -45.21 28.22
CA ALA A 59 37.82 -46.45 27.44
C ALA A 59 36.39 -46.89 27.09
N ALA A 60 35.45 -46.76 28.02
CA ALA A 60 34.05 -47.10 27.77
C ALA A 60 33.44 -46.19 26.69
N THR A 61 33.76 -44.90 26.71
CA THR A 61 33.34 -43.91 25.72
C THR A 61 33.98 -44.19 24.36
N PHE A 62 35.25 -44.60 24.34
CA PHE A 62 35.97 -44.98 23.11
C PHE A 62 35.38 -46.22 22.46
N GLN A 63 35.01 -47.23 23.25
CA GLN A 63 34.35 -48.42 22.75
C GLN A 63 32.95 -48.11 22.18
N GLN A 64 32.15 -47.31 22.89
CA GLN A 64 30.84 -46.86 22.43
C GLN A 64 30.93 -46.01 21.16
N PHE A 65 31.95 -45.15 21.05
CA PHE A 65 32.23 -44.38 19.85
C PHE A 65 32.48 -45.30 18.64
N LEU A 66 33.37 -46.28 18.76
CA LEU A 66 33.65 -47.20 17.64
C LEU A 66 32.40 -48.03 17.25
N GLU A 67 31.58 -48.41 18.22
CA GLU A 67 30.34 -49.17 17.99
C GLU A 67 29.26 -48.35 17.28
N ASN A 68 29.08 -47.08 17.66
CA ASN A 68 28.07 -46.21 17.06
C ASN A 68 28.50 -45.69 15.69
N VAL A 69 29.76 -45.25 15.55
CA VAL A 69 30.24 -44.56 14.35
C VAL A 69 30.70 -45.54 13.28
N LYS A 70 31.28 -46.69 13.68
CA LYS A 70 31.88 -47.70 12.78
C LYS A 70 32.70 -47.06 11.67
N PRO A 71 33.73 -46.25 12.00
CA PRO A 71 34.47 -45.49 11.00
C PRO A 71 35.21 -46.44 10.08
N ARG A 72 35.18 -46.16 8.78
CA ARG A 72 35.92 -46.97 7.80
C ARG A 72 37.41 -46.64 7.81
N TYR A 73 37.74 -45.38 8.08
CA TYR A 73 39.09 -44.85 8.11
C TYR A 73 39.33 -44.02 9.36
N ILE A 74 40.47 -44.26 10.02
CA ILE A 74 40.97 -43.43 11.12
C ILE A 74 42.36 -42.90 10.74
N PHE A 75 42.52 -41.58 10.71
CA PHE A 75 43.81 -40.91 10.54
C PHE A 75 44.26 -40.33 11.87
N ASP A 76 45.36 -40.83 12.40
CA ASP A 76 45.95 -40.30 13.63
C ASP A 76 46.98 -39.22 13.29
N LEU A 77 46.66 -37.98 13.65
CA LEU A 77 47.52 -36.81 13.48
C LEU A 77 48.32 -36.50 14.75
N ARG A 78 48.17 -37.28 15.82
CA ARG A 78 48.89 -37.05 17.06
C ARG A 78 50.33 -37.55 16.92
N LYS A 79 51.28 -36.79 17.48
CA LYS A 79 52.71 -37.14 17.42
C LYS A 79 53.04 -38.50 18.03
N SER A 80 52.35 -38.83 19.13
CA SER A 80 52.47 -40.11 19.82
C SER A 80 51.05 -40.63 20.07
N PRO A 81 50.57 -41.64 19.33
CA PRO A 81 49.25 -42.25 19.53
C PRO A 81 49.16 -42.94 20.90
N SER A 82 48.90 -42.16 21.94
CA SER A 82 48.70 -42.63 23.30
C SER A 82 47.22 -42.59 23.64
N PHE A 83 46.69 -43.71 24.13
CA PHE A 83 45.31 -43.84 24.61
C PHE A 83 45.28 -44.04 26.13
N ALA A 84 46.37 -43.64 26.81
CA ALA A 84 46.68 -44.04 28.19
C ALA A 84 45.68 -43.56 29.25
N LYS A 85 44.96 -42.45 29.03
CA LYS A 85 43.90 -41.98 29.94
C LYS A 85 42.67 -42.91 30.01
N GLY A 86 42.55 -43.88 29.10
CA GLY A 86 41.44 -44.83 29.07
C GLY A 86 41.70 -46.19 29.72
N GLY A 87 42.96 -46.60 29.97
CA GLY A 87 43.26 -47.96 30.45
C GLY A 87 43.18 -49.07 29.38
N LEU A 88 43.05 -48.70 28.09
CA LEU A 88 43.12 -49.65 26.96
C LEU A 88 44.57 -49.86 26.53
N THR A 89 44.98 -51.13 26.37
CA THR A 89 46.30 -51.44 25.82
C THR A 89 46.30 -51.29 24.29
N ARG A 90 47.47 -51.02 23.70
CA ARG A 90 47.64 -50.95 22.24
C ARG A 90 47.12 -52.23 21.56
N GLN A 91 47.38 -53.40 22.13
CA GLN A 91 46.88 -54.68 21.60
C GLN A 91 45.34 -54.73 21.57
N THR A 92 44.67 -54.25 22.61
CA THR A 92 43.20 -54.22 22.67
C THR A 92 42.59 -53.29 21.63
N ILE A 93 43.20 -52.13 21.38
CA ILE A 93 42.69 -51.14 20.41
C ILE A 93 42.81 -51.66 18.98
N PHE A 94 43.97 -52.21 18.60
CA PHE A 94 44.13 -52.77 17.26
C PHE A 94 43.26 -54.01 17.04
N ALA A 95 43.01 -54.82 18.07
CA ALA A 95 42.03 -55.91 17.99
C ALA A 95 40.60 -55.40 17.74
N LEU A 96 40.21 -54.26 18.32
CA LEU A 96 38.92 -53.62 18.04
C LEU A 96 38.86 -53.06 16.61
N PHE A 97 39.93 -52.45 16.11
CA PHE A 97 40.00 -51.98 14.73
C PHE A 97 39.84 -53.13 13.73
N ASP A 98 40.51 -54.26 13.98
CA ASP A 98 40.37 -55.46 13.15
C ASP A 98 38.94 -56.02 13.21
N ALA A 99 38.34 -56.09 14.41
CA ALA A 99 36.98 -56.59 14.60
C ALA A 99 35.93 -55.76 13.83
N TYR A 100 36.09 -54.44 13.80
CA TYR A 100 35.20 -53.52 13.08
C TYR A 100 35.65 -53.22 11.64
N LYS A 101 36.70 -53.89 11.13
CA LYS A 101 37.29 -53.68 9.79
C LYS A 101 37.71 -52.24 9.51
N ILE A 102 38.20 -51.55 10.54
CA ILE A 102 38.65 -50.16 10.50
C ILE A 102 40.08 -50.10 9.96
N ARG A 103 40.32 -49.24 8.96
CA ARG A 103 41.69 -48.98 8.48
C ARG A 103 42.29 -47.79 9.24
N TYR A 104 43.26 -48.08 10.09
CA TYR A 104 43.99 -47.09 10.88
C TYR A 104 45.31 -46.68 10.20
N PHE A 105 45.58 -45.38 10.13
CA PHE A 105 46.80 -44.80 9.59
C PHE A 105 47.46 -43.86 10.59
N ASP A 106 48.72 -44.12 10.95
CA ASP A 106 49.57 -43.18 11.70
C ASP A 106 50.18 -42.18 10.71
N VAL A 107 49.45 -41.10 10.47
CA VAL A 107 49.82 -40.12 9.43
C VAL A 107 50.98 -39.25 9.92
N SER A 108 50.96 -38.86 11.19
CA SER A 108 52.04 -38.06 11.79
C SER A 108 53.38 -38.79 11.79
N GLY A 109 53.38 -40.11 12.04
CA GLY A 109 54.57 -40.95 11.89
C GLY A 109 55.05 -41.03 10.43
N ALA A 110 54.12 -41.19 9.48
CA ALA A 110 54.45 -41.31 8.06
C ALA A 110 55.07 -40.03 7.45
N ILE A 111 54.66 -38.85 7.93
CA ILE A 111 55.20 -37.55 7.47
C ILE A 111 56.32 -37.00 8.37
N ASN A 112 56.74 -37.75 9.39
CA ASN A 112 57.76 -37.38 10.37
C ASN A 112 57.50 -36.03 11.08
N ALA A 113 56.24 -35.78 11.45
CA ALA A 113 55.83 -34.55 12.12
C ALA A 113 56.45 -34.41 13.52
N LYS A 114 57.11 -33.29 13.79
CA LYS A 114 57.85 -33.08 15.06
C LYS A 114 56.98 -32.52 16.19
N SER A 115 55.85 -31.91 15.88
CA SER A 115 54.90 -31.34 16.85
C SER A 115 53.48 -31.24 16.27
N ALA A 116 52.46 -31.00 17.10
CA ALA A 116 51.08 -30.81 16.64
C ALA A 116 50.91 -29.60 15.69
N ARG A 117 51.81 -28.61 15.76
CA ARG A 117 51.82 -27.43 14.86
C ARG A 117 52.85 -27.53 13.75
N ASP A 118 53.35 -28.73 13.44
CA ASP A 118 54.32 -28.93 12.36
C ASP A 118 53.71 -28.49 11.02
N PRO A 119 54.42 -27.69 10.19
CA PRO A 119 53.92 -27.28 8.88
C PRO A 119 53.48 -28.44 7.98
N ALA A 120 54.05 -29.64 8.15
CA ALA A 120 53.65 -30.84 7.39
C ALA A 120 52.20 -31.28 7.67
N LEU A 121 51.62 -30.89 8.83
CA LEU A 121 50.24 -31.17 9.21
C LEU A 121 49.24 -30.12 8.68
N ASN A 122 49.69 -29.11 7.94
CA ASN A 122 48.80 -28.16 7.27
C ASN A 122 47.89 -28.89 6.28
N PRO A 123 46.56 -28.63 6.26
CA PRO A 123 45.60 -29.35 5.40
C PRO A 123 46.01 -29.41 3.92
N ALA A 124 46.61 -28.33 3.39
CA ALA A 124 47.06 -28.25 2.00
C ALA A 124 48.20 -29.23 1.64
N LEU A 125 49.02 -29.62 2.63
CA LEU A 125 50.12 -30.57 2.48
C LEU A 125 49.73 -31.98 2.95
N LEU A 126 48.90 -32.03 4.00
CA LEU A 126 48.43 -33.24 4.65
C LEU A 126 47.47 -34.04 3.76
N VAL A 127 46.45 -33.40 3.19
CA VAL A 127 45.40 -34.10 2.44
C VAL A 127 45.93 -34.82 1.20
N PRO A 128 46.81 -34.23 0.35
CA PRO A 128 47.42 -34.96 -0.76
C PRO A 128 48.18 -36.22 -0.31
N LYS A 129 48.88 -36.17 0.83
CA LYS A 129 49.60 -37.33 1.39
C LYS A 129 48.66 -38.40 1.92
N ILE A 130 47.57 -38.00 2.55
CA ILE A 130 46.52 -38.93 2.99
C ILE A 130 45.91 -39.65 1.79
N LEU A 131 45.61 -38.95 0.69
CA LEU A 131 45.08 -39.55 -0.54
C LEU A 131 46.08 -40.52 -1.20
N GLU A 132 47.37 -40.17 -1.21
CA GLU A 132 48.44 -41.05 -1.69
C GLU A 132 48.51 -42.37 -0.89
N LEU A 133 48.38 -42.29 0.44
CA LEU A 133 48.44 -43.45 1.34
C LEU A 133 47.18 -44.34 1.27
N LEU A 134 46.01 -43.77 0.98
CA LEU A 134 44.74 -44.49 1.00
C LEU A 134 44.41 -45.20 -0.31
N THR A 135 44.72 -44.54 -1.44
CA THR A 135 44.12 -44.89 -2.73
C THR A 135 44.99 -44.43 -3.91
N PRO A 136 46.01 -45.21 -4.32
CA PRO A 136 46.55 -45.06 -5.65
C PRO A 136 45.46 -45.42 -6.67
N GLY A 137 44.79 -44.40 -7.23
CA GLY A 137 43.79 -44.56 -8.31
C GLY A 137 42.30 -44.53 -7.92
N LYS A 138 41.89 -44.03 -6.74
CA LYS A 138 40.46 -43.73 -6.47
C LYS A 138 40.19 -42.23 -6.49
N GLU A 139 39.01 -41.84 -6.98
CA GLU A 139 38.60 -40.43 -7.13
C GLU A 139 37.92 -39.82 -5.87
N PHE A 140 37.48 -40.63 -4.90
CA PHE A 140 36.74 -40.16 -3.71
C PHE A 140 36.86 -41.11 -2.51
N LEU A 141 36.55 -40.60 -1.31
CA LEU A 141 36.49 -41.37 -0.07
C LEU A 141 35.04 -41.79 0.26
N GLU A 142 34.88 -43.04 0.68
CA GLU A 142 33.63 -43.58 1.22
C GLU A 142 33.73 -43.57 2.76
N GLY A 143 33.02 -42.68 3.45
CA GLY A 143 33.04 -42.53 4.91
C GLY A 143 32.17 -43.54 5.67
N PRO A 144 32.06 -43.42 7.01
CA PRO A 144 32.57 -42.34 7.87
C PRO A 144 34.10 -42.31 8.00
N VAL A 145 34.68 -41.10 7.99
CA VAL A 145 36.13 -40.84 8.15
C VAL A 145 36.36 -40.12 9.47
N VAL A 146 37.36 -40.53 10.25
CA VAL A 146 37.67 -39.92 11.56
C VAL A 146 39.13 -39.52 11.65
N PHE A 147 39.39 -38.35 12.20
CA PHE A 147 40.70 -37.83 12.57
C PHE A 147 40.88 -37.87 14.07
N PHE A 148 41.93 -38.54 14.54
CA PHE A 148 42.40 -38.38 15.91
C PHE A 148 43.39 -37.23 15.95
N VAL A 149 43.07 -36.22 16.75
CA VAL A 149 43.76 -34.92 16.76
C VAL A 149 44.16 -34.50 18.16
N ASP A 150 45.02 -33.49 18.23
CA ASP A 150 45.28 -32.71 19.44
C ASP A 150 44.45 -31.40 19.41
N GLU A 151 44.42 -30.65 20.51
CA GLU A 151 43.62 -29.41 20.61
C GLU A 151 43.92 -28.40 19.50
N ALA A 152 45.16 -28.36 19.01
CA ALA A 152 45.59 -27.41 17.98
C ALA A 152 44.90 -27.62 16.61
N GLN A 153 44.38 -28.82 16.32
CA GLN A 153 43.68 -29.11 15.07
C GLN A 153 42.16 -29.13 15.22
N LEU A 154 41.63 -28.69 16.37
CA LEU A 154 40.20 -28.45 16.58
C LEU A 154 39.75 -27.03 16.18
N GLU A 155 40.67 -26.19 15.69
CA GLU A 155 40.33 -24.86 15.18
C GLU A 155 39.42 -24.96 13.95
N GLU A 156 38.33 -24.20 13.93
CA GLU A 156 37.31 -24.17 12.86
C GLU A 156 37.93 -24.05 11.46
N ARG A 157 38.91 -23.15 11.31
CA ARG A 157 39.63 -22.95 10.07
C ARG A 157 40.37 -24.19 9.58
N TYR A 158 41.01 -24.94 10.48
CA TYR A 158 41.75 -26.16 10.12
C TYR A 158 40.79 -27.24 9.62
N ILE A 159 39.65 -27.36 10.30
CA ILE A 159 38.60 -28.32 10.02
C ILE A 159 37.96 -28.03 8.65
N ASP A 160 37.58 -26.79 8.40
CA ASP A 160 37.01 -26.35 7.12
C ASP A 160 37.98 -26.56 5.95
N GLU A 161 39.25 -26.18 6.13
CA GLU A 161 40.28 -26.37 5.10
C GLU A 161 40.50 -27.86 4.82
N THR A 162 40.50 -28.72 5.84
CA THR A 162 40.65 -30.18 5.69
C THR A 162 39.44 -30.79 5.00
N ALA A 163 38.22 -30.43 5.41
CA ALA A 163 36.98 -30.91 4.83
C ALA A 163 36.83 -30.46 3.36
N ALA A 164 37.21 -29.24 3.02
CA ALA A 164 37.15 -28.72 1.66
C ALA A 164 38.14 -29.41 0.71
N LEU A 165 39.29 -29.87 1.21
CA LEU A 165 40.32 -30.54 0.43
C LEU A 165 40.09 -32.05 0.27
N LEU A 166 39.37 -32.69 1.19
CA LEU A 166 39.08 -34.12 1.14
C LEU A 166 37.93 -34.43 0.15
N PRO A 167 38.15 -35.26 -0.89
CA PRO A 167 37.13 -35.60 -1.86
C PRO A 167 36.11 -36.58 -1.27
N ASN A 168 34.81 -36.32 -1.48
CA ASN A 168 33.71 -37.19 -1.06
C ASN A 168 32.85 -37.67 -2.23
N LEU A 169 32.01 -38.68 -1.98
CA LEU A 169 31.19 -39.36 -2.98
C LEU A 169 30.14 -38.46 -3.66
N THR A 170 29.60 -37.47 -2.94
CA THR A 170 28.36 -36.75 -3.34
C THR A 170 28.60 -35.37 -3.97
N LYS A 171 29.83 -34.83 -3.93
CA LYS A 171 30.16 -33.44 -4.33
C LYS A 171 29.43 -32.35 -3.52
N THR A 172 28.75 -32.71 -2.41
CA THR A 172 27.95 -31.80 -1.58
C THR A 172 28.66 -31.31 -0.30
N GLY A 173 29.93 -31.66 -0.08
CA GLY A 173 30.67 -31.35 1.16
C GLY A 173 30.50 -32.42 2.26
N TRP A 174 31.37 -32.41 3.27
CA TRP A 174 31.34 -33.35 4.41
C TRP A 174 30.43 -32.86 5.54
N ASP A 175 29.75 -33.79 6.20
CA ASP A 175 29.08 -33.55 7.49
C ASP A 175 30.14 -33.66 8.60
N VAL A 176 30.56 -32.53 9.15
CA VAL A 176 31.68 -32.47 10.08
C VAL A 176 31.19 -32.53 11.51
N PHE A 177 31.81 -33.37 12.31
CA PHE A 177 31.49 -33.54 13.72
C PHE A 177 32.74 -33.47 14.60
N ILE A 178 32.64 -32.81 15.75
CA ILE A 178 33.76 -32.58 16.66
C ILE A 178 33.48 -33.17 18.04
N TRP A 179 34.48 -33.86 18.62
CA TRP A 179 34.51 -34.24 20.03
C TRP A 179 35.75 -33.67 20.71
N ASP A 180 35.55 -32.71 21.64
CA ASP A 180 36.61 -31.92 22.28
C ASP A 180 36.91 -32.33 23.75
N GLY A 181 36.26 -33.40 24.24
CA GLY A 181 36.45 -33.90 25.61
C GLY A 181 35.75 -33.11 26.71
N LYS A 182 35.02 -32.03 26.40
CA LYS A 182 34.25 -31.28 27.42
C LYS A 182 32.87 -31.91 27.59
N LYS A 183 32.57 -32.41 28.79
CA LYS A 183 31.18 -32.64 29.20
C LYS A 183 30.48 -31.28 29.22
N SER A 184 29.41 -31.10 28.44
CA SER A 184 28.52 -29.95 28.55
C SER A 184 27.99 -29.84 29.99
N ALA A 185 28.61 -28.99 30.79
CA ALA A 185 28.37 -28.84 32.22
C ALA A 185 27.15 -27.94 32.54
N GLU A 186 26.13 -27.92 31.68
CA GLU A 186 24.90 -27.13 31.88
C GLU A 186 23.62 -27.96 32.08
N GLN A 187 23.71 -29.28 32.26
CA GLN A 187 22.53 -30.13 32.55
C GLN A 187 22.58 -30.85 33.90
N ALA A 188 23.17 -30.24 34.92
CA ALA A 188 23.05 -30.72 36.30
C ALA A 188 22.86 -29.53 37.26
N GLY A 189 21.70 -28.89 37.21
CA GLY A 189 21.42 -27.77 38.12
C GLY A 189 20.17 -26.96 37.86
N SER A 190 19.07 -27.57 37.42
CA SER A 190 17.73 -26.98 37.48
C SER A 190 16.74 -28.05 37.10
N SER A 191 15.74 -28.33 37.94
CA SER A 191 14.48 -28.85 37.40
C SER A 191 13.92 -27.74 36.50
N SER A 192 14.27 -27.76 35.21
CA SER A 192 13.73 -26.79 34.27
C SER A 192 12.23 -27.04 34.19
N GLU A 193 11.44 -26.18 34.84
CA GLU A 193 10.00 -26.16 34.59
C GLU A 193 9.81 -26.07 33.08
N LYS A 194 8.97 -26.95 32.55
CA LYS A 194 8.58 -26.87 31.14
C LYS A 194 7.80 -25.58 30.95
N ARG A 195 8.20 -24.75 29.99
CA ARG A 195 7.68 -23.38 29.81
C ARG A 195 7.03 -23.15 28.46
N THR A 196 7.48 -23.89 27.44
CA THR A 196 7.10 -23.65 26.06
C THR A 196 5.69 -24.16 25.75
N ILE A 197 4.90 -23.41 24.99
CA ILE A 197 3.64 -23.85 24.39
C ILE A 197 3.92 -24.20 22.93
N PHE A 198 3.70 -25.45 22.56
CA PHE A 198 3.86 -25.91 21.17
C PHE A 198 2.54 -25.72 20.41
N ILE A 199 2.57 -25.10 19.22
CA ILE A 199 1.40 -24.94 18.34
C ILE A 199 1.54 -25.84 17.10
N SER A 200 0.73 -26.90 17.04
CA SER A 200 0.60 -27.80 15.89
C SER A 200 -0.48 -27.28 14.93
N HIS A 201 -0.15 -27.16 13.63
CA HIS A 201 -1.02 -26.54 12.61
C HIS A 201 -0.64 -26.97 11.18
N ALA A 202 -1.54 -26.82 10.21
CA ALA A 202 -1.24 -27.10 8.80
C ALA A 202 -0.44 -25.97 8.12
N ASN A 203 0.73 -26.30 7.55
CA ASN A 203 1.54 -25.33 6.81
C ASN A 203 1.38 -25.52 5.28
N PRO A 204 0.93 -24.51 4.50
CA PRO A 204 0.77 -23.09 4.88
C PRO A 204 -0.64 -22.61 5.27
N GLU A 205 -1.65 -23.47 5.21
CA GLU A 205 -3.08 -23.10 5.24
C GLU A 205 -3.49 -22.45 6.58
N ASP A 206 -2.96 -22.96 7.69
CA ASP A 206 -3.28 -22.49 9.05
C ASP A 206 -2.25 -21.50 9.60
N ASN A 207 -1.18 -21.18 8.84
CA ASN A 207 -0.07 -20.35 9.31
C ASN A 207 -0.56 -19.03 9.90
N ASN A 208 -1.52 -18.36 9.26
CA ASN A 208 -1.99 -17.07 9.75
C ASN A 208 -2.66 -17.15 11.13
N ILE A 209 -3.44 -18.20 11.38
CA ILE A 209 -4.10 -18.39 12.68
C ILE A 209 -3.08 -18.82 13.73
N ALA A 210 -2.14 -19.69 13.37
CA ALA A 210 -1.03 -20.08 14.24
C ALA A 210 -0.18 -18.86 14.65
N LEU A 211 0.11 -17.97 13.70
CA LEU A 211 0.85 -16.73 13.93
C LEU A 211 0.07 -15.75 14.82
N TRP A 212 -1.23 -15.56 14.57
CA TRP A 212 -2.11 -14.78 15.42
C TRP A 212 -2.11 -15.31 16.86
N LEU A 213 -2.34 -16.61 17.03
CA LEU A 213 -2.40 -17.24 18.35
C LEU A 213 -1.06 -17.12 19.08
N GLY A 214 0.04 -17.40 18.39
CA GLY A 214 1.37 -17.29 18.96
C GLY A 214 1.72 -15.85 19.39
N ALA A 215 1.40 -14.85 18.57
CA ALA A 215 1.61 -13.45 18.93
C ALA A 215 0.78 -13.02 20.15
N ARG A 216 -0.48 -13.47 20.25
CA ARG A 216 -1.36 -13.17 21.38
C ARG A 216 -0.93 -13.86 22.67
N LEU A 217 -0.50 -15.11 22.60
CA LEU A 217 0.03 -15.82 23.77
C LEU A 217 1.37 -15.21 24.23
N ALA A 218 2.23 -14.81 23.29
CA ALA A 218 3.48 -14.11 23.61
C ALA A 218 3.22 -12.75 24.28
N ALA A 219 2.18 -12.01 23.84
CA ALA A 219 1.75 -10.77 24.48
C ALA A 219 1.27 -10.99 25.93
N GLU A 220 0.68 -12.15 26.22
CA GLU A 220 0.28 -12.58 27.57
C GLU A 220 1.44 -13.11 28.42
N GLY A 221 2.66 -13.12 27.88
CA GLY A 221 3.91 -13.52 28.56
C GLY A 221 4.26 -15.00 28.43
N TYR A 222 3.60 -15.77 27.56
CA TYR A 222 3.93 -17.18 27.36
C TYR A 222 5.05 -17.39 26.33
N GLU A 223 5.90 -18.40 26.56
CA GLU A 223 6.93 -18.82 25.61
C GLU A 223 6.31 -19.75 24.55
N ILE A 224 6.42 -19.41 23.27
CA ILE A 224 5.71 -20.12 22.17
C ILE A 224 6.70 -20.76 21.20
N TRP A 225 6.34 -21.93 20.69
CA TRP A 225 7.06 -22.61 19.63
C TRP A 225 6.08 -23.13 18.56
N SER A 226 6.40 -22.92 17.28
CA SER A 226 5.66 -23.46 16.14
C SER A 226 6.58 -23.62 14.92
N ASP A 227 6.14 -24.39 13.92
CA ASP A 227 6.89 -24.54 12.66
C ASP A 227 7.08 -23.23 11.88
N VAL A 228 6.14 -22.27 11.97
CA VAL A 228 6.26 -20.96 11.28
C VAL A 228 7.33 -20.08 11.93
N THR A 229 7.62 -20.27 13.22
CA THR A 229 8.50 -19.41 14.01
C THR A 229 9.94 -19.91 14.09
N ARG A 230 10.26 -21.01 13.39
CA ARG A 230 11.59 -21.63 13.31
C ARG A 230 12.65 -20.81 12.54
N LEU A 231 12.28 -19.68 11.95
CA LEU A 231 13.15 -18.92 11.01
C LEU A 231 13.91 -17.75 11.66
N ILE A 232 14.35 -17.90 12.92
CA ILE A 232 15.19 -16.92 13.61
C ILE A 232 16.67 -17.22 13.29
N GLY A 233 17.34 -16.32 12.58
CA GLY A 233 18.80 -16.34 12.49
C GLY A 233 19.42 -15.92 13.83
N GLY A 234 20.23 -16.81 14.44
CA GLY A 234 21.07 -16.49 15.61
C GLY A 234 20.85 -17.34 16.88
N GLU A 235 19.89 -18.25 16.92
CA GLU A 235 19.70 -19.19 18.04
C GLU A 235 20.21 -20.61 17.69
N TYR A 236 20.60 -21.39 18.71
CA TYR A 236 21.05 -22.77 18.55
C TYR A 236 19.94 -23.63 17.94
N PHE A 237 20.15 -24.06 16.70
CA PHE A 237 19.21 -24.70 15.78
C PHE A 237 18.76 -26.14 16.15
N TRP A 238 18.97 -26.58 17.39
CA TRP A 238 19.18 -28.00 17.73
C TRP A 238 18.02 -28.72 18.45
N ASP A 239 16.78 -28.23 18.40
CA ASP A 239 15.64 -28.99 18.92
C ASP A 239 14.79 -29.60 17.78
N SER A 240 14.79 -30.92 17.67
CA SER A 240 13.81 -31.63 16.84
C SER A 240 12.39 -31.37 17.36
N ILE A 241 11.37 -31.40 16.49
CA ILE A 241 9.95 -31.27 16.90
C ILE A 241 9.66 -32.18 18.09
N GLU A 242 10.21 -33.40 18.02
CA GLU A 242 10.08 -34.39 19.07
C GLU A 242 10.73 -33.98 20.38
N HIS A 243 11.94 -33.42 20.35
CA HIS A 243 12.62 -32.93 21.55
C HIS A 243 11.81 -31.81 22.22
N VAL A 244 11.28 -30.86 21.44
CA VAL A 244 10.47 -29.75 21.97
C VAL A 244 9.21 -30.28 22.64
N ILE A 245 8.45 -31.17 21.98
CA ILE A 245 7.21 -31.75 22.54
C ILE A 245 7.52 -32.56 23.81
N ARG A 246 8.58 -33.36 23.82
CA ARG A 246 8.90 -34.26 24.93
C ARG A 246 9.48 -33.54 26.14
N GLU A 247 10.46 -32.67 25.93
CA GLU A 247 11.30 -32.16 27.02
C GLU A 247 11.05 -30.70 27.39
N ARG A 248 10.63 -29.84 26.45
CA ARG A 248 10.45 -28.40 26.70
C ARG A 248 9.00 -27.95 26.86
N SER A 249 8.07 -28.61 26.17
CA SER A 249 6.68 -28.18 26.10
C SER A 249 5.93 -28.40 27.42
N ALA A 250 5.36 -27.33 27.97
CA ALA A 250 4.42 -27.36 29.08
C ALA A 250 3.06 -27.93 28.61
N CYS A 251 2.64 -27.54 27.40
CA CYS A 251 1.45 -28.05 26.74
C CYS A 251 1.58 -27.96 25.20
N VAL A 252 0.69 -28.67 24.50
CA VAL A 252 0.59 -28.70 23.04
C VAL A 252 -0.81 -28.24 22.64
N VAL A 253 -0.88 -27.12 21.94
CA VAL A 253 -2.11 -26.60 21.33
C VAL A 253 -2.20 -27.13 19.90
N VAL A 254 -3.32 -27.78 19.56
CA VAL A 254 -3.53 -28.36 18.23
C VAL A 254 -4.64 -27.58 17.53
N LEU A 255 -4.31 -26.93 16.43
CA LEU A 255 -5.29 -26.26 15.57
C LEU A 255 -5.97 -27.31 14.67
N LEU A 256 -7.28 -27.48 14.85
CA LEU A 256 -8.09 -28.41 14.07
C LEU A 256 -8.74 -27.67 12.89
N SER A 257 -8.26 -27.99 11.69
CA SER A 257 -8.79 -27.56 10.41
C SER A 257 -9.03 -28.75 9.50
N LYS A 258 -9.82 -28.57 8.43
CA LYS A 258 -9.98 -29.58 7.37
C LYS A 258 -8.63 -29.95 6.75
N ALA A 259 -7.77 -28.96 6.49
CA ALA A 259 -6.44 -29.17 5.91
C ALA A 259 -5.49 -29.91 6.87
N GLY A 260 -5.48 -29.54 8.15
CA GLY A 260 -4.64 -30.17 9.17
C GLY A 260 -4.98 -31.64 9.40
N HIS A 261 -6.23 -32.05 9.15
CA HIS A 261 -6.66 -33.43 9.28
C HIS A 261 -6.10 -34.39 8.22
N GLU A 262 -5.70 -33.85 7.08
CA GLU A 262 -5.17 -34.57 5.92
C GLU A 262 -3.63 -34.61 5.90
N LYS A 263 -2.96 -33.65 6.57
CA LYS A 263 -1.50 -33.51 6.50
C LYS A 263 -0.75 -34.42 7.46
N GLN A 264 0.11 -35.29 6.90
CA GLN A 264 0.89 -36.26 7.67
C GLN A 264 1.74 -35.64 8.78
N GLY A 265 2.39 -34.49 8.55
CA GLY A 265 3.21 -33.84 9.58
C GLY A 265 2.42 -33.47 10.85
N VAL A 266 1.24 -32.87 10.70
CA VAL A 266 0.34 -32.54 11.82
C VAL A 266 -0.12 -33.81 12.54
N LEU A 267 -0.40 -34.87 11.79
CA LEU A 267 -0.82 -36.15 12.36
C LEU A 267 0.27 -36.78 13.21
N ASP A 268 1.52 -36.74 12.76
CA ASP A 268 2.67 -37.28 13.47
C ASP A 268 2.92 -36.50 14.76
N GLU A 269 2.83 -35.16 14.72
CA GLU A 269 2.90 -34.29 15.90
C GLU A 269 1.81 -34.58 16.94
N VAL A 270 0.55 -34.69 16.50
CA VAL A 270 -0.59 -34.99 17.37
C VAL A 270 -0.43 -36.35 18.01
N ASN A 271 -0.03 -37.37 17.24
CA ASN A 271 0.19 -38.72 17.76
C ASN A 271 1.31 -38.72 18.80
N LEU A 272 2.40 -38.00 18.54
CA LEU A 272 3.50 -37.85 19.46
C LEU A 272 3.06 -37.16 20.75
N ALA A 273 2.37 -36.02 20.67
CA ALA A 273 1.89 -35.27 21.83
C ALA A 273 0.93 -36.10 22.70
N VAL A 274 -0.01 -36.83 22.09
CA VAL A 274 -0.93 -37.73 22.79
C VAL A 274 -0.18 -38.91 23.44
N SER A 275 0.87 -39.43 22.78
CA SER A 275 1.70 -40.49 23.35
C SER A 275 2.44 -40.01 24.61
N VAL A 276 2.99 -38.79 24.57
CA VAL A 276 3.68 -38.16 25.71
C VAL A 276 2.71 -37.91 26.87
N GLU A 277 1.51 -37.41 26.59
CA GLU A 277 0.47 -37.19 27.59
C GLU A 277 0.12 -38.49 28.34
N ARG A 278 -0.08 -39.59 27.60
CA ARG A 278 -0.39 -40.90 28.18
C ARG A 278 0.77 -41.50 28.96
N GLN A 279 1.98 -41.47 28.39
CA GLN A 279 3.17 -42.06 28.99
C GLN A 279 3.56 -41.35 30.29
N ARG A 280 3.49 -40.01 30.31
CA ARG A 280 3.84 -39.18 31.47
C ARG A 280 2.65 -38.88 32.39
N LYS A 281 1.46 -39.41 32.10
CA LYS A 281 0.20 -39.20 32.84
C LYS A 281 -0.12 -37.71 33.08
N LEU A 282 0.17 -36.87 32.08
CA LEU A 282 -0.08 -35.44 32.14
C LEU A 282 -1.58 -35.18 31.97
N LYS A 283 -2.14 -34.25 32.74
CA LYS A 283 -3.54 -33.83 32.60
C LYS A 283 -3.62 -32.65 31.65
N ASN A 284 -4.51 -32.72 30.66
CA ASN A 284 -4.77 -31.63 29.69
C ASN A 284 -3.50 -31.10 28.98
N PHE A 285 -2.53 -31.98 28.72
CA PHE A 285 -1.29 -31.61 28.01
C PHE A 285 -1.58 -31.22 26.56
N VAL A 286 -2.53 -31.92 25.92
CA VAL A 286 -2.97 -31.61 24.55
C VAL A 286 -4.31 -30.88 24.59
N ILE A 287 -4.34 -29.66 24.03
CA ILE A 287 -5.52 -28.77 23.97
C ILE A 287 -5.94 -28.58 22.49
N PRO A 288 -7.03 -29.23 22.03
CA PRO A 288 -7.53 -29.05 20.68
C PRO A 288 -8.39 -27.78 20.54
N ILE A 289 -8.10 -26.97 19.51
CA ILE A 289 -8.86 -25.76 19.16
C ILE A 289 -9.34 -25.88 17.72
N ARG A 290 -10.66 -25.87 17.49
CA ARG A 290 -11.24 -25.87 16.15
C ARG A 290 -11.19 -24.48 15.53
N ILE A 291 -10.62 -24.35 14.34
CA ILE A 291 -10.38 -23.05 13.68
C ILE A 291 -11.20 -22.84 12.40
N ASP A 292 -11.83 -23.88 11.86
CA ASP A 292 -12.67 -23.81 10.67
C ASP A 292 -13.98 -24.65 10.78
N ALA A 293 -14.69 -24.79 9.67
CA ALA A 293 -15.94 -25.53 9.58
C ALA A 293 -15.79 -27.07 9.65
N LEU A 294 -14.69 -27.62 10.16
CA LEU A 294 -14.52 -29.05 10.42
C LEU A 294 -15.67 -29.59 11.29
N PRO A 295 -16.45 -30.59 10.84
CA PRO A 295 -17.49 -31.20 11.65
C PRO A 295 -16.91 -31.88 12.91
N PHE A 296 -17.58 -31.75 14.06
CA PHE A 296 -17.15 -32.42 15.30
C PHE A 296 -17.06 -33.94 15.15
N ALA A 297 -17.90 -34.54 14.30
CA ALA A 297 -17.89 -35.98 14.01
C ALA A 297 -16.61 -36.42 13.28
N ASP A 298 -15.97 -35.52 12.53
CA ASP A 298 -14.77 -35.83 11.76
C ASP A 298 -13.49 -35.69 12.62
N ILE A 299 -13.58 -35.12 13.83
CA ILE A 299 -12.46 -35.01 14.76
C ILE A 299 -11.99 -36.42 15.16
N ARG A 300 -10.68 -36.69 15.04
CA ARG A 300 -10.12 -38.02 15.28
C ARG A 300 -10.39 -38.51 16.70
N ALA A 301 -10.62 -39.82 16.85
CA ALA A 301 -10.99 -40.45 18.12
C ALA A 301 -9.97 -40.25 19.28
N ASN A 302 -8.69 -39.98 18.98
CA ASN A 302 -7.67 -39.67 19.97
C ASN A 302 -7.81 -38.24 20.56
N LEU A 303 -8.44 -37.32 19.83
CA LEU A 303 -8.73 -35.95 20.25
C LEU A 303 -10.22 -35.73 20.58
N ALA A 304 -11.15 -36.47 19.96
CA ALA A 304 -12.59 -36.35 20.15
C ALA A 304 -13.06 -36.68 21.58
N ARG A 305 -12.25 -37.39 22.37
CA ARG A 305 -12.52 -37.66 23.80
C ARG A 305 -12.15 -36.49 24.72
N LYS A 306 -11.48 -35.47 24.20
CA LYS A 306 -11.08 -34.26 24.94
C LYS A 306 -12.12 -33.16 24.72
N ASN A 307 -12.14 -32.20 25.65
CA ASN A 307 -12.95 -31.00 25.48
C ASN A 307 -12.31 -30.11 24.40
N VAL A 308 -12.98 -29.94 23.26
CA VAL A 308 -12.50 -29.14 22.13
C VAL A 308 -12.97 -27.71 22.28
N ILE A 309 -12.05 -26.75 22.22
CA ILE A 309 -12.38 -25.32 22.21
C ILE A 309 -12.85 -24.96 20.79
N ASP A 310 -14.08 -24.48 20.64
CA ASP A 310 -14.64 -24.10 19.34
C ASP A 310 -14.31 -22.64 18.98
N GLY A 311 -13.23 -22.42 18.23
CA GLY A 311 -12.81 -21.10 17.72
C GLY A 311 -13.34 -20.75 16.33
N ALA A 312 -13.93 -21.70 15.60
CA ALA A 312 -14.46 -21.48 14.27
C ALA A 312 -15.63 -20.48 14.24
N LYS A 313 -16.34 -20.34 15.37
CA LYS A 313 -17.40 -19.35 15.55
C LYS A 313 -16.86 -18.01 16.06
N ASP A 314 -15.88 -18.05 16.95
CA ASP A 314 -15.39 -16.90 17.71
C ASP A 314 -13.98 -17.20 18.27
N LEU A 315 -12.95 -16.68 17.59
CA LEU A 315 -11.56 -16.89 18.02
C LEU A 315 -11.24 -16.14 19.31
N GLY A 316 -11.92 -15.01 19.59
CA GLY A 316 -11.71 -14.23 20.82
C GLY A 316 -12.17 -15.01 22.05
N GLU A 317 -13.39 -15.57 21.99
CA GLU A 317 -13.92 -16.45 23.06
C GLU A 317 -13.05 -17.70 23.25
N ALA A 318 -12.59 -18.30 22.14
CA ALA A 318 -11.70 -19.47 22.18
C ALA A 318 -10.34 -19.14 22.83
N PHE A 319 -9.76 -17.98 22.52
CA PHE A 319 -8.53 -17.51 23.15
C PHE A 319 -8.71 -17.30 24.67
N GLY A 320 -9.81 -16.68 25.10
CA GLY A 320 -10.12 -16.53 26.53
C GLY A 320 -10.22 -17.87 27.26
N LYS A 321 -10.88 -18.88 26.65
CA LYS A 321 -10.94 -20.25 27.20
C LYS A 321 -9.57 -20.94 27.24
N LEU A 322 -8.72 -20.68 26.25
CA LEU A 322 -7.35 -21.18 26.23
C LEU A 322 -6.54 -20.57 27.38
N LEU A 323 -6.60 -19.25 27.60
CA LEU A 323 -5.92 -18.59 28.72
C LEU A 323 -6.31 -19.19 30.08
N VAL A 324 -7.61 -19.38 30.32
CA VAL A 324 -8.10 -20.04 31.55
C VAL A 324 -7.56 -21.48 31.67
N SER A 325 -7.41 -22.19 30.55
CA SER A 325 -6.85 -23.54 30.54
C SER A 325 -5.35 -23.55 30.85
N LEU A 326 -4.59 -22.60 30.31
CA LEU A 326 -3.15 -22.43 30.56
C LEU A 326 -2.87 -22.01 32.01
N GLU A 327 -3.68 -21.11 32.57
CA GLU A 327 -3.60 -20.70 33.97
C GLU A 327 -3.86 -21.88 34.91
N LYS A 328 -4.88 -22.70 34.62
CA LYS A 328 -5.17 -23.93 35.38
C LYS A 328 -4.06 -24.97 35.30
N LEU A 329 -3.33 -24.99 34.19
CA LEU A 329 -2.15 -25.85 34.00
C LEU A 329 -0.92 -25.32 34.72
N GLY A 330 -0.94 -24.06 35.19
CA GLY A 330 0.21 -23.42 35.83
C GLY A 330 1.37 -23.20 34.86
N VAL A 331 1.09 -22.97 33.57
CA VAL A 331 2.16 -22.71 32.58
C VAL A 331 2.89 -21.42 32.98
N PRO A 332 4.22 -21.45 33.21
CA PRO A 332 4.95 -20.27 33.64
C PRO A 332 4.93 -19.16 32.57
N LYS A 333 4.77 -17.91 33.00
CA LYS A 333 4.93 -16.71 32.18
C LYS A 333 6.34 -16.14 32.36
N GLU A 334 6.96 -15.62 31.31
CA GLU A 334 8.25 -14.91 31.42
C GLU A 334 8.07 -13.59 32.18
N PRO A 335 8.80 -13.36 33.29
CA PRO A 335 8.92 -12.04 33.88
C PRO A 335 9.94 -11.23 33.04
N GLY A 336 9.51 -10.71 31.89
CA GLY A 336 10.38 -10.02 30.93
C GLY A 336 9.68 -8.88 30.19
N ASP A 337 10.47 -8.12 29.43
CA ASP A 337 9.96 -7.08 28.53
C ASP A 337 9.16 -7.71 27.37
N VAL A 338 7.83 -7.73 27.53
CA VAL A 338 6.87 -8.24 26.54
C VAL A 338 7.12 -7.60 25.16
N GLN A 339 7.53 -6.34 25.09
CA GLN A 339 7.82 -5.68 23.81
C GLN A 339 9.03 -6.31 23.12
N ALA A 340 10.08 -6.68 23.87
CA ALA A 340 11.26 -7.33 23.33
C ALA A 340 10.94 -8.75 22.82
N SER A 341 10.13 -9.51 23.56
CA SER A 341 9.68 -10.85 23.13
C SER A 341 8.79 -10.79 21.88
N LEU A 342 7.85 -9.84 21.81
CA LEU A 342 7.03 -9.60 20.61
C LEU A 342 7.86 -9.09 19.42
N SER A 343 8.89 -8.27 19.67
CA SER A 343 9.78 -7.79 18.60
C SER A 343 10.64 -8.92 18.02
N ARG A 344 11.14 -9.83 18.88
CA ARG A 344 11.82 -11.06 18.46
C ARG A 344 10.88 -11.96 17.65
N TRP A 345 9.66 -12.14 18.13
CA TRP A 345 8.60 -12.87 17.43
C TRP A 345 8.26 -12.24 16.08
N ARG A 346 8.27 -10.92 15.97
CA ARG A 346 8.05 -10.23 14.68
C ARG A 346 9.21 -10.41 13.72
N ASN A 347 10.45 -10.40 14.23
CA ASN A 347 11.61 -10.57 13.37
C ASN A 347 11.79 -12.03 12.91
N SER A 348 11.06 -12.99 13.51
CA SER A 348 11.05 -14.39 13.08
C SER A 348 10.12 -14.67 11.90
N PHE A 349 9.28 -13.69 11.51
CA PHE A 349 8.52 -13.79 10.28
C PHE A 349 9.48 -13.81 9.09
N PRO A 350 9.39 -14.79 8.17
CA PRO A 350 10.10 -14.68 6.91
C PRO A 350 9.59 -13.41 6.22
N SER A 351 10.48 -12.41 6.16
CA SER A 351 10.49 -11.41 5.12
C SER A 351 10.20 -12.13 3.81
N GLY A 352 9.00 -11.94 3.26
CA GLY A 352 8.56 -12.70 2.08
C GLY A 352 9.58 -12.53 0.95
N PRO A 353 9.54 -13.34 -0.12
CA PRO A 353 10.48 -13.23 -1.25
C PRO A 353 10.59 -11.83 -1.87
N LEU A 354 9.64 -10.93 -1.57
CA LEU A 354 9.57 -9.53 -1.99
C LEU A 354 10.32 -8.52 -1.08
N ASP A 355 10.80 -8.94 0.09
CA ASP A 355 11.70 -8.16 0.95
C ASP A 355 13.18 -8.26 0.50
N GLN A 356 13.45 -9.01 -0.58
CA GLN A 356 14.68 -8.78 -1.35
C GLN A 356 14.70 -7.30 -1.73
N ALA A 357 15.77 -6.61 -1.35
CA ALA A 357 15.99 -5.19 -1.60
C ALA A 357 15.49 -4.83 -3.00
N PHE A 358 14.28 -4.26 -3.06
CA PHE A 358 13.69 -3.86 -4.34
C PHE A 358 14.64 -2.82 -4.88
N SER A 359 15.44 -3.19 -5.88
CA SER A 359 16.43 -2.28 -6.46
C SER A 359 15.67 -1.04 -6.89
N LYS A 360 16.00 0.13 -6.32
CA LYS A 360 15.38 1.40 -6.72
C LYS A 360 15.64 1.56 -8.21
N ASP A 361 14.62 1.97 -8.96
CA ASP A 361 14.84 2.22 -10.38
C ASP A 361 15.85 3.35 -10.53
N ASP A 362 17.00 3.01 -11.10
CA ASP A 362 18.09 3.96 -11.28
C ASP A 362 17.72 5.03 -12.32
N LEU A 363 16.80 4.69 -13.24
CA LEU A 363 16.36 5.55 -14.32
C LEU A 363 14.84 5.70 -14.31
N LEU A 364 14.38 6.95 -14.30
CA LEU A 364 12.96 7.31 -14.38
C LEU A 364 12.72 8.21 -15.59
N VAL A 365 11.62 8.01 -16.30
CA VAL A 365 11.29 8.74 -17.53
C VAL A 365 10.14 9.71 -17.26
N GLU A 366 10.38 11.01 -17.34
CA GLU A 366 9.35 12.03 -17.26
C GLU A 366 8.75 12.28 -18.64
N ASN A 367 7.43 12.49 -18.73
CA ASN A 367 6.73 12.90 -19.96
C ASN A 367 7.05 14.33 -20.44
N LYS A 368 8.29 14.78 -20.26
CA LYS A 368 8.83 16.10 -20.59
C LYS A 368 9.75 16.00 -21.80
N LEU A 369 9.57 16.91 -22.76
CA LEU A 369 10.41 17.07 -23.95
C LEU A 369 11.16 18.41 -23.83
N SER A 370 12.47 18.41 -24.07
CA SER A 370 13.27 19.64 -24.06
C SER A 370 13.07 20.42 -25.35
N ILE A 371 12.89 21.74 -25.25
CA ILE A 371 13.00 22.66 -26.38
C ILE A 371 14.50 22.83 -26.65
N LEU A 372 14.94 22.32 -27.79
CA LEU A 372 16.34 22.34 -28.20
C LEU A 372 16.76 23.71 -28.73
N ARG A 373 15.84 24.37 -29.44
CA ARG A 373 16.13 25.66 -30.09
C ARG A 373 14.88 26.52 -30.18
N TRP A 374 15.03 27.76 -29.72
CA TRP A 374 14.11 28.85 -30.03
C TRP A 374 14.60 29.63 -31.26
N PRO A 375 13.71 30.27 -32.03
CA PRO A 375 14.11 31.32 -32.96
C PRO A 375 14.90 32.41 -32.22
N SER A 376 15.82 33.10 -32.90
CA SER A 376 16.77 34.02 -32.24
C SER A 376 16.14 35.30 -31.70
N ALA A 377 15.04 35.75 -32.30
CA ALA A 377 14.40 37.02 -31.95
C ALA A 377 12.87 36.91 -31.90
N ILE A 378 12.27 37.64 -30.96
CA ILE A 378 10.83 37.86 -30.85
C ILE A 378 10.55 39.30 -31.28
N TYR A 379 9.52 39.46 -32.10
CA TYR A 379 9.06 40.74 -32.58
C TYR A 379 7.70 41.07 -31.96
N LYS A 380 7.53 42.33 -31.53
CA LYS A 380 6.22 42.89 -31.21
C LYS A 380 5.70 43.69 -32.38
N ILE A 381 4.50 43.37 -32.84
CA ILE A 381 3.79 44.06 -33.90
C ILE A 381 2.76 44.99 -33.26
N THR A 382 2.83 46.28 -33.56
CA THR A 382 1.80 47.25 -33.14
C THR A 382 1.08 47.79 -34.36
N LYS A 383 -0.26 47.69 -34.39
CA LYS A 383 -1.10 48.19 -35.50
C LYS A 383 -1.66 49.59 -35.20
N SER A 384 -1.95 50.35 -36.27
CA SER A 384 -2.71 51.61 -36.20
C SER A 384 -4.23 51.44 -36.14
N GLU A 385 -4.78 50.27 -36.50
CA GLU A 385 -6.23 49.99 -36.53
C GLU A 385 -6.61 48.80 -35.61
N LYS A 386 -7.85 48.83 -35.06
CA LYS A 386 -8.33 47.99 -33.94
C LYS A 386 -8.62 46.51 -34.25
N THR A 387 -8.44 46.02 -35.47
CA THR A 387 -8.74 44.62 -35.83
C THR A 387 -7.52 43.70 -35.68
N GLY A 388 -7.67 42.57 -34.96
CA GLY A 388 -6.63 41.55 -34.76
C GLY A 388 -6.12 40.93 -36.06
N LEU A 389 -4.94 40.31 -36.06
CA LEU A 389 -4.47 39.52 -37.21
C LEU A 389 -5.36 38.28 -37.38
N ALA A 390 -5.93 38.08 -38.58
CA ALA A 390 -6.58 36.81 -38.90
C ALA A 390 -5.51 35.70 -38.82
N VAL A 391 -5.84 34.59 -38.15
CA VAL A 391 -4.97 33.41 -38.05
C VAL A 391 -4.65 32.96 -39.47
N ARG A 392 -3.38 33.06 -39.87
CA ARG A 392 -2.87 32.55 -41.16
C ARG A 392 -2.08 31.26 -40.90
N PRO A 393 -2.16 30.27 -41.81
CA PRO A 393 -1.36 29.06 -41.71
C PRO A 393 0.12 29.41 -41.52
N PHE A 394 0.79 28.69 -40.63
CA PHE A 394 2.23 28.85 -40.31
C PHE A 394 2.63 30.20 -39.69
N LEU A 395 1.70 31.09 -39.30
CA LEU A 395 2.00 32.31 -38.55
C LEU A 395 1.44 32.24 -37.14
N ALA A 396 2.32 32.01 -36.16
CA ALA A 396 1.91 31.96 -34.76
C ALA A 396 2.05 33.35 -34.09
N THR A 397 0.94 33.91 -33.62
CA THR A 397 0.91 35.22 -32.91
C THR A 397 0.11 35.15 -31.62
N SER A 398 0.44 36.02 -30.66
CA SER A 398 -0.38 36.17 -29.46
C SER A 398 -0.44 37.62 -28.98
N ALA A 399 -1.64 38.06 -28.60
CA ALA A 399 -1.89 39.40 -28.09
C ALA A 399 -1.15 39.68 -26.76
N VAL A 400 -0.65 40.91 -26.65
CA VAL A 400 -0.05 41.51 -25.45
C VAL A 400 -0.52 42.97 -25.34
N SER A 401 -0.26 43.65 -24.22
CA SER A 401 -0.55 45.08 -24.10
C SER A 401 0.00 45.89 -25.28
N LYS A 402 -0.88 46.57 -26.01
CA LYS A 402 -0.56 47.43 -27.17
C LYS A 402 0.19 46.71 -28.30
N GLY A 403 -0.16 45.46 -28.64
CA GLY A 403 0.38 44.76 -29.82
C GLY A 403 0.21 43.24 -29.79
N GLU A 404 0.89 42.54 -30.71
CA GLU A 404 0.98 41.08 -30.74
C GLU A 404 2.45 40.65 -30.81
N LEU A 405 2.81 39.55 -30.12
CA LEU A 405 4.14 38.93 -30.23
C LEU A 405 4.14 37.83 -31.29
N CYS A 406 5.22 37.73 -32.07
CA CYS A 406 5.48 36.65 -33.01
C CYS A 406 6.97 36.43 -33.25
N PHE A 407 7.31 35.34 -33.93
CA PHE A 407 8.67 35.05 -34.38
C PHE A 407 8.93 35.41 -35.85
N ALA A 408 7.91 35.85 -36.58
CA ALA A 408 8.07 36.26 -37.97
C ALA A 408 8.85 37.58 -38.05
N SER A 409 9.89 37.61 -38.90
CA SER A 409 10.69 38.81 -39.12
C SER A 409 9.88 39.89 -39.85
N PRO A 410 10.29 41.17 -39.80
CA PRO A 410 9.60 42.24 -40.54
C PRO A 410 9.47 41.97 -42.05
N SER A 411 10.47 41.32 -42.68
CA SER A 411 10.42 40.95 -44.09
C SER A 411 9.43 39.80 -44.36
N GLU A 412 9.35 38.81 -43.47
CA GLU A 412 8.35 37.74 -43.54
C GLU A 412 6.93 38.29 -43.35
N LEU A 413 6.73 39.18 -42.39
CA LEU A 413 5.43 39.81 -42.13
C LEU A 413 4.93 40.62 -43.32
N THR A 414 5.81 41.39 -43.97
CA THR A 414 5.48 42.16 -45.17
C THR A 414 5.01 41.25 -46.31
N THR A 415 5.67 40.10 -46.47
CA THR A 415 5.32 39.09 -47.48
C THR A 415 4.01 38.38 -47.14
N MET A 416 3.83 38.03 -45.87
CA MET A 416 2.67 37.28 -45.37
C MET A 416 1.41 38.13 -45.24
N LEU A 417 1.54 39.46 -45.20
CA LEU A 417 0.44 40.41 -44.97
C LEU A 417 0.53 41.60 -45.95
N PRO A 418 0.32 41.36 -47.26
CA PRO A 418 0.33 42.45 -48.24
C PRO A 418 -0.77 43.47 -47.91
N GLY A 419 -0.37 44.72 -47.62
CA GLY A 419 -1.26 45.85 -47.34
C GLY A 419 -1.30 46.36 -45.88
N VAL A 420 -0.54 45.78 -44.95
CA VAL A 420 -0.44 46.31 -43.57
C VAL A 420 0.69 47.36 -43.50
N SER A 421 0.35 48.62 -43.73
CA SER A 421 1.33 49.71 -43.97
C SER A 421 1.95 50.36 -42.73
N ALA A 422 1.64 49.91 -41.51
CA ALA A 422 2.20 50.50 -40.28
C ALA A 422 2.35 49.46 -39.17
N VAL A 423 3.50 48.78 -39.15
CA VAL A 423 3.94 47.97 -38.02
C VAL A 423 5.14 48.66 -37.38
N GLN A 424 4.91 49.41 -36.30
CA GLN A 424 6.01 49.71 -35.38
C GLN A 424 6.43 48.37 -34.76
N HIS A 425 7.70 48.01 -34.97
CA HIS A 425 8.28 46.78 -34.47
C HIS A 425 9.34 47.09 -33.43
N SER A 426 9.20 46.47 -32.27
CA SER A 426 10.31 46.30 -31.34
C SER A 426 10.73 44.83 -31.36
N ALA A 427 12.04 44.60 -31.27
CA ALA A 427 12.63 43.27 -31.29
C ALA A 427 13.47 43.07 -30.04
N ALA A 428 13.46 41.85 -29.53
CA ALA A 428 14.33 41.41 -28.46
C ALA A 428 14.79 39.98 -28.75
N THR A 429 15.93 39.57 -28.19
CA THR A 429 16.36 38.17 -28.28
C THR A 429 15.40 37.29 -27.47
N THR A 430 15.16 36.07 -27.94
CA THR A 430 14.19 35.17 -27.29
C THR A 430 14.58 34.86 -25.85
N ASP A 431 15.86 34.61 -25.59
CA ASP A 431 16.36 34.32 -24.24
C ASP A 431 16.14 35.51 -23.30
N ALA A 432 16.38 36.74 -23.78
CA ALA A 432 16.17 37.96 -22.99
C ALA A 432 14.68 38.25 -22.68
N VAL A 433 13.77 37.69 -23.47
CA VAL A 433 12.32 37.79 -23.23
C VAL A 433 11.84 36.69 -22.27
N ILE A 434 12.46 35.52 -22.32
CA ILE A 434 12.18 34.40 -21.41
C ILE A 434 12.71 34.70 -20.01
N ASP A 435 13.94 35.22 -19.89
CA ASP A 435 14.56 35.58 -18.61
C ASP A 435 13.98 36.87 -17.99
N GLY A 436 13.31 37.68 -18.80
CA GLY A 436 12.61 38.89 -18.40
C GLY A 436 13.40 40.20 -18.58
N SER A 437 14.67 40.14 -18.99
CA SER A 437 15.58 41.29 -19.08
C SER A 437 15.21 42.28 -20.19
N ALA A 438 14.63 41.81 -21.30
CA ALA A 438 14.23 42.66 -22.44
C ALA A 438 12.71 42.92 -22.51
N LEU A 439 11.95 42.58 -21.47
CA LEU A 439 10.50 42.81 -21.42
C LEU A 439 10.11 44.29 -21.57
N GLY A 440 10.94 45.18 -21.03
CA GLY A 440 10.77 46.64 -21.18
C GLY A 440 10.82 47.10 -22.64
N MET A 441 11.67 46.50 -23.48
CA MET A 441 11.78 46.82 -24.91
C MET A 441 10.53 46.42 -25.70
N LEU A 442 9.84 45.37 -25.26
CA LEU A 442 8.58 44.92 -25.84
C LEU A 442 7.37 45.57 -25.16
N GLY A 443 7.55 46.36 -24.10
CA GLY A 443 6.44 46.94 -23.33
C GLY A 443 5.42 45.89 -22.89
N ALA A 444 5.90 44.72 -22.46
CA ALA A 444 5.09 43.59 -22.02
C ALA A 444 5.50 43.18 -20.60
N THR A 445 4.55 42.72 -19.80
CA THR A 445 4.86 42.15 -18.48
C THR A 445 5.37 40.71 -18.60
N ALA A 446 6.04 40.21 -17.55
CA ALA A 446 6.52 38.82 -17.52
C ALA A 446 5.36 37.81 -17.64
N GLN A 447 4.20 38.13 -17.06
CA GLN A 447 3.01 37.29 -17.15
C GLN A 447 2.44 37.27 -18.57
N GLU A 448 2.34 38.42 -19.24
CA GLU A 448 1.89 38.52 -20.64
C GLU A 448 2.83 37.78 -21.58
N SER A 449 4.14 38.00 -21.45
CA SER A 449 5.15 37.31 -22.27
C SER A 449 5.04 35.79 -22.13
N ARG A 450 4.98 35.27 -20.90
CA ARG A 450 4.83 33.83 -20.65
C ARG A 450 3.54 33.27 -21.26
N ARG A 451 2.42 33.98 -21.12
CA ARG A 451 1.14 33.60 -21.73
C ARG A 451 1.23 33.60 -23.26
N ALA A 452 1.85 34.62 -23.83
CA ALA A 452 2.01 34.77 -25.27
C ALA A 452 2.88 33.66 -25.87
N LEU A 453 4.05 33.39 -25.28
CA LEU A 453 4.93 32.30 -25.70
C LEU A 453 4.27 30.93 -25.59
N THR A 454 3.53 30.69 -24.49
CA THR A 454 2.74 29.46 -24.32
C THR A 454 1.71 29.29 -25.43
N HIS A 455 1.05 30.38 -25.82
CA HIS A 455 0.04 30.37 -26.89
C HIS A 455 0.68 30.14 -28.26
N ILE A 456 1.80 30.80 -28.56
CA ILE A 456 2.56 30.62 -29.81
C ILE A 456 3.01 29.16 -29.98
N VAL A 457 3.58 28.54 -28.94
CA VAL A 457 3.99 27.12 -28.98
C VAL A 457 2.78 26.21 -29.26
N LYS A 458 1.62 26.49 -28.65
CA LYS A 458 0.39 25.72 -28.90
C LYS A 458 -0.13 25.89 -30.32
N GLN A 459 -0.08 27.10 -30.89
CA GLN A 459 -0.47 27.34 -32.28
C GLN A 459 0.46 26.59 -33.24
N ALA A 460 1.78 26.70 -33.04
CA ALA A 460 2.78 25.99 -33.84
C ALA A 460 2.62 24.47 -33.77
N TRP A 461 2.28 23.94 -32.58
CA TRP A 461 1.95 22.53 -32.40
C TRP A 461 0.70 22.10 -33.15
N ASN A 462 -0.37 22.89 -33.08
CA ASN A 462 -1.62 22.60 -33.79
C ASN A 462 -1.39 22.59 -35.32
N GLU A 463 -0.61 23.53 -35.83
CA GLU A 463 -0.23 23.57 -37.25
C GLU A 463 0.64 22.36 -37.65
N PHE A 464 1.60 21.98 -36.81
CA PHE A 464 2.44 20.81 -37.01
C PHE A 464 1.66 19.50 -37.08
N CYS A 465 0.69 19.31 -36.18
CA CYS A 465 -0.18 18.13 -36.18
C CYS A 465 -1.16 18.15 -37.36
N GLY A 466 -1.74 19.31 -37.67
CA GLY A 466 -2.67 19.49 -38.78
C GLY A 466 -2.01 19.22 -40.14
N SER A 467 -0.81 19.75 -40.37
CA SER A 467 -0.03 19.53 -41.60
C SER A 467 0.39 18.07 -41.80
N ARG A 468 0.42 17.24 -40.74
CA ARG A 468 0.62 15.79 -40.83
C ARG A 468 -0.66 15.01 -41.14
N GLY A 469 -1.83 15.64 -41.15
CA GLY A 469 -3.12 14.98 -41.37
C GLY A 469 -3.69 14.28 -40.12
N MET A 470 -3.19 14.59 -38.93
CA MET A 470 -3.77 14.12 -37.67
C MET A 470 -5.15 14.76 -37.44
N GLN A 471 -5.98 14.15 -36.59
CA GLN A 471 -7.27 14.70 -36.19
C GLN A 471 -7.23 15.37 -34.83
N LYS A 472 -7.99 16.46 -34.72
CA LYS A 472 -8.23 17.18 -33.47
C LYS A 472 -9.47 16.65 -32.77
N TYR A 473 -9.38 16.48 -31.46
CA TYR A 473 -10.49 16.23 -30.57
C TYR A 473 -10.44 17.25 -29.42
N GLU A 474 -11.53 17.99 -29.22
CA GLU A 474 -11.63 18.97 -28.13
C GLU A 474 -12.09 18.25 -26.85
N LEU A 475 -11.25 18.32 -25.82
CA LEU A 475 -11.52 17.78 -24.51
C LEU A 475 -12.52 18.65 -23.76
N SER A 476 -13.16 18.10 -22.71
CA SER A 476 -14.06 18.85 -21.82
C SER A 476 -13.41 20.05 -21.12
N SER A 477 -12.07 20.12 -21.11
CA SER A 477 -11.28 21.25 -20.63
C SER A 477 -11.04 22.35 -21.68
N SER A 478 -11.69 22.27 -22.85
CA SER A 478 -11.45 23.09 -24.05
C SER A 478 -10.02 23.01 -24.59
N ARG A 479 -9.26 21.99 -24.17
CA ARG A 479 -7.93 21.70 -24.69
C ARG A 479 -8.02 20.74 -25.87
N VAL A 480 -7.09 20.85 -26.80
CA VAL A 480 -7.08 20.04 -28.01
C VAL A 480 -6.14 18.85 -27.84
N CYS A 481 -6.66 17.65 -28.07
CA CYS A 481 -5.90 16.42 -28.21
C CYS A 481 -5.79 16.07 -29.70
N TRP A 482 -4.61 15.64 -30.13
CA TRP A 482 -4.35 15.19 -31.50
C TRP A 482 -4.16 13.67 -31.54
N PHE A 483 -4.83 13.00 -32.47
CA PHE A 483 -4.78 11.55 -32.63
C PHE A 483 -4.74 11.14 -34.12
N GLU A 484 -4.34 9.90 -34.38
CA GLU A 484 -4.24 9.32 -35.72
C GLU A 484 -5.51 8.54 -36.10
N LYS A 485 -5.96 8.65 -37.36
CA LYS A 485 -7.10 7.87 -37.87
C LYS A 485 -6.72 6.40 -38.06
N ASN A 486 -7.73 5.52 -38.12
CA ASN A 486 -7.49 4.15 -38.55
C ASN A 486 -6.95 4.13 -40.00
N GLY A 487 -5.83 3.43 -40.21
CA GLY A 487 -5.11 3.36 -41.48
C GLY A 487 -4.09 4.49 -41.71
N PHE A 488 -3.83 5.36 -40.72
CA PHE A 488 -2.90 6.48 -40.86
C PHE A 488 -1.45 6.03 -41.10
N VAL A 489 -1.01 4.98 -40.41
CA VAL A 489 0.25 4.25 -40.70
C VAL A 489 -0.05 2.81 -41.09
N GLU A 490 0.86 2.15 -41.81
CA GLU A 490 0.67 0.76 -42.24
C GLU A 490 0.33 -0.14 -41.04
N LYS A 491 -0.80 -0.85 -41.12
CA LYS A 491 -1.33 -1.71 -40.04
C LYS A 491 -1.58 -1.01 -38.69
N ASN A 492 -1.57 0.33 -38.64
CA ASN A 492 -1.60 1.13 -37.41
C ASN A 492 -0.46 0.84 -36.42
N GLU A 493 0.64 0.23 -36.89
CA GLU A 493 1.76 -0.18 -36.04
C GLU A 493 2.98 0.69 -36.28
N VAL A 494 3.57 1.17 -35.18
CA VAL A 494 4.81 1.95 -35.22
C VAL A 494 5.93 1.16 -34.57
N ARG A 495 7.10 1.15 -35.22
CA ARG A 495 8.34 0.63 -34.65
C ARG A 495 9.13 1.76 -33.98
N PHE A 496 9.64 1.49 -32.79
CA PHE A 496 10.49 2.42 -32.05
C PHE A 496 11.60 1.65 -31.34
N LEU A 497 12.63 2.36 -30.88
CA LEU A 497 13.68 1.78 -30.06
C LEU A 497 13.33 1.97 -28.59
N ASP A 498 13.40 0.90 -27.81
CA ASP A 498 13.30 1.00 -26.35
C ASP A 498 14.60 1.53 -25.73
N HIS A 499 14.61 1.68 -24.41
CA HIS A 499 15.77 2.17 -23.67
C HIS A 499 17.01 1.26 -23.77
N ALA A 500 16.83 0.00 -24.15
CA ALA A 500 17.89 -0.96 -24.38
C ALA A 500 18.31 -1.01 -25.87
N LEU A 501 17.88 0.00 -26.66
CA LEU A 501 18.09 0.09 -28.11
C LEU A 501 17.51 -1.10 -28.88
N LYS A 502 16.56 -1.83 -28.29
CA LYS A 502 15.88 -2.95 -28.95
C LYS A 502 14.67 -2.41 -29.70
N SER A 503 14.50 -2.87 -30.94
CA SER A 503 13.31 -2.54 -31.71
C SER A 503 12.07 -3.16 -31.09
N ARG A 504 11.07 -2.32 -30.80
CA ARG A 504 9.74 -2.68 -30.32
C ARG A 504 8.70 -2.18 -31.29
N ARG A 505 7.49 -2.75 -31.18
CA ARG A 505 6.34 -2.38 -32.00
C ARG A 505 5.13 -2.16 -31.11
N LYS A 506 4.38 -1.09 -31.35
CA LYS A 506 3.10 -0.82 -30.69
C LYS A 506 2.07 -0.36 -31.71
N THR A 507 0.82 -0.73 -31.48
CA THR A 507 -0.32 -0.28 -32.25
C THR A 507 -0.82 1.05 -31.67
N LEU A 508 -0.95 2.10 -32.50
CA LEU A 508 -1.47 3.40 -32.05
C LEU A 508 -3.00 3.51 -32.22
N VAL A 509 -3.59 2.69 -33.10
CA VAL A 509 -5.04 2.60 -33.33
C VAL A 509 -5.48 1.14 -33.39
N GLY A 510 -6.39 0.74 -32.49
CA GLY A 510 -6.89 -0.63 -32.41
C GLY A 510 -8.41 -0.71 -32.32
N ARG A 511 -8.98 -1.89 -32.57
CA ARG A 511 -10.43 -2.16 -32.45
C ARG A 511 -10.72 -3.05 -31.25
N SER A 512 -11.60 -2.61 -30.36
CA SER A 512 -12.18 -3.47 -29.32
C SER A 512 -13.38 -4.21 -29.89
N GLN A 513 -13.27 -5.53 -30.07
CA GLN A 513 -14.38 -6.36 -30.54
C GLN A 513 -15.54 -6.36 -29.55
N LYS A 514 -15.24 -6.57 -28.25
CA LYS A 514 -16.22 -6.57 -27.15
C LYS A 514 -17.06 -5.29 -27.10
N ARG A 515 -16.40 -4.13 -27.20
CA ARG A 515 -17.04 -2.81 -27.08
C ARG A 515 -17.50 -2.24 -28.43
N ARG A 516 -17.19 -2.92 -29.53
CA ARG A 516 -17.52 -2.52 -30.91
C ARG A 516 -17.05 -1.10 -31.29
N VAL A 517 -15.95 -0.64 -30.70
CA VAL A 517 -15.36 0.69 -30.92
C VAL A 517 -13.87 0.58 -31.27
N TYR A 518 -13.36 1.55 -32.01
CA TYR A 518 -11.93 1.78 -32.14
C TYR A 518 -11.43 2.67 -31.02
N TRP A 519 -10.19 2.45 -30.61
CA TRP A 519 -9.45 3.31 -29.71
C TRP A 519 -8.26 3.90 -30.45
N HIS A 520 -8.00 5.18 -30.22
CA HIS A 520 -6.95 5.95 -30.86
C HIS A 520 -6.07 6.57 -29.79
N PHE A 521 -4.78 6.29 -29.82
CA PHE A 521 -3.83 6.97 -28.96
C PHE A 521 -3.67 8.43 -29.40
N GLY A 522 -3.87 9.33 -28.45
CA GLY A 522 -3.82 10.77 -28.69
C GLY A 522 -2.89 11.46 -27.72
N ILE A 523 -2.43 12.65 -28.10
CA ILE A 523 -1.48 13.44 -27.32
C ILE A 523 -1.91 14.91 -27.23
N GLU A 524 -1.60 15.54 -26.11
CA GLU A 524 -1.78 16.97 -25.85
C GLU A 524 -0.44 17.53 -25.36
N ILE A 525 -0.11 18.77 -25.70
CA ILE A 525 1.07 19.45 -25.15
C ILE A 525 0.72 20.50 -24.09
N VAL A 526 1.58 20.60 -23.08
CA VAL A 526 1.56 21.62 -22.04
C VAL A 526 2.94 22.29 -21.99
N PRO A 527 3.12 23.45 -22.66
CA PRO A 527 4.39 24.16 -22.66
C PRO A 527 4.75 24.72 -21.28
N ASN A 528 6.03 24.65 -20.93
CA ASN A 528 6.63 25.31 -19.77
C ASN A 528 7.83 26.16 -20.21
N ILE A 529 7.59 27.45 -20.37
CA ILE A 529 8.56 28.40 -20.93
C ILE A 529 9.79 28.57 -20.03
N ASN A 530 9.60 28.62 -18.71
CA ASN A 530 10.69 28.86 -17.76
C ASN A 530 11.73 27.72 -17.73
N ASP A 531 11.30 26.50 -18.06
CA ASP A 531 12.12 25.28 -18.04
C ASP A 531 12.42 24.80 -19.47
N HIS A 532 12.32 25.71 -20.46
CA HIS A 532 12.55 25.46 -21.89
C HIS A 532 12.05 24.09 -22.34
N SER A 533 10.81 23.74 -22.01
CA SER A 533 10.30 22.39 -22.20
C SER A 533 8.82 22.35 -22.52
N VAL A 534 8.39 21.21 -23.05
CA VAL A 534 6.99 20.91 -23.33
C VAL A 534 6.67 19.56 -22.72
N ARG A 535 5.61 19.50 -21.92
CA ARG A 535 5.12 18.24 -21.38
C ARG A 535 4.09 17.62 -22.32
N ILE A 536 4.19 16.33 -22.58
CA ILE A 536 3.27 15.59 -23.43
C ILE A 536 2.31 14.75 -22.58
N LYS A 537 1.00 14.99 -22.72
CA LYS A 537 -0.04 14.24 -22.01
C LYS A 537 -0.64 13.18 -22.92
N PRO A 538 -0.66 11.91 -22.51
CA PRO A 538 -1.32 10.86 -23.26
C PRO A 538 -2.84 10.91 -23.03
N HIS A 539 -3.59 10.59 -24.09
CA HIS A 539 -5.03 10.48 -24.12
C HIS A 539 -5.45 9.27 -24.97
N VAL A 540 -6.70 8.84 -24.81
CA VAL A 540 -7.31 7.83 -25.70
C VAL A 540 -8.66 8.36 -26.15
N VAL A 541 -8.86 8.40 -27.46
CA VAL A 541 -10.10 8.83 -28.11
C VAL A 541 -10.79 7.61 -28.71
N PHE A 542 -12.09 7.45 -28.50
CA PHE A 542 -12.86 6.36 -29.08
C PHE A 542 -13.66 6.82 -30.30
N THR A 543 -13.76 5.95 -31.31
CA THR A 543 -14.58 6.16 -32.52
C THR A 543 -15.36 4.88 -32.84
N GLU A 544 -16.51 4.99 -33.50
CA GLU A 544 -17.29 3.80 -33.91
C GLU A 544 -16.85 3.31 -35.31
N ASN A 545 -16.51 4.24 -36.19
CA ASN A 545 -16.13 4.01 -37.58
C ASN A 545 -14.61 3.99 -37.82
N GLY A 546 -13.78 4.23 -36.80
CA GLY A 546 -12.32 4.32 -36.94
C GLY A 546 -11.82 5.68 -37.40
N LEU A 547 -12.70 6.67 -37.54
CA LEU A 547 -12.40 7.99 -38.09
C LEU A 547 -12.86 9.10 -37.14
N ASP A 548 -14.16 9.16 -36.84
CA ASP A 548 -14.79 10.30 -36.17
C ASP A 548 -14.99 10.05 -34.67
N PRO A 549 -14.56 10.98 -33.78
CA PRO A 549 -14.77 10.85 -32.34
C PRO A 549 -16.25 10.71 -31.97
N ILE A 550 -16.53 9.84 -31.00
CA ILE A 550 -17.86 9.75 -30.39
C ILE A 550 -18.22 11.12 -29.79
N THR A 551 -19.38 11.67 -30.19
CA THR A 551 -19.85 13.00 -29.81
C THR A 551 -20.34 13.09 -28.36
N SER A 552 -20.83 11.99 -27.80
CA SER A 552 -21.23 11.91 -26.40
C SER A 552 -20.01 11.92 -25.48
N ALA A 553 -19.75 13.05 -24.81
CA ALA A 553 -18.68 13.19 -23.84
C ALA A 553 -18.79 12.19 -22.68
N ALA A 554 -20.01 11.89 -22.21
CA ALA A 554 -20.25 10.90 -21.17
C ALA A 554 -19.82 9.49 -21.62
N LYS A 555 -20.18 9.08 -22.85
CA LYS A 555 -19.78 7.80 -23.44
C LYS A 555 -18.27 7.70 -23.63
N GLN A 556 -17.62 8.76 -24.14
CA GLN A 556 -16.16 8.84 -24.25
C GLN A 556 -15.46 8.68 -22.90
N HIS A 557 -15.91 9.44 -21.90
CA HIS A 557 -15.32 9.41 -20.56
C HIS A 557 -15.47 8.06 -19.88
N SER A 558 -16.65 7.46 -20.01
CA SER A 558 -16.93 6.08 -19.63
C SER A 558 -15.93 5.13 -20.30
N LEU A 559 -15.96 4.97 -21.62
CA LEU A 559 -15.07 4.06 -22.36
C LEU A 559 -13.59 4.20 -21.95
N ARG A 560 -13.09 5.44 -21.83
CA ARG A 560 -11.73 5.74 -21.39
C ARG A 560 -11.42 5.19 -19.99
N ARG A 561 -12.29 5.43 -19.01
CA ARG A 561 -12.09 4.98 -17.62
C ARG A 561 -12.10 3.46 -17.48
N GLY A 562 -12.90 2.77 -18.29
CA GLY A 562 -12.96 1.31 -18.25
C GLY A 562 -11.84 0.65 -19.05
N PHE A 563 -11.60 1.10 -20.29
CA PHE A 563 -10.67 0.44 -21.21
C PHE A 563 -9.20 0.63 -20.84
N CYS A 564 -8.85 1.82 -20.32
CA CYS A 564 -7.49 2.14 -19.95
C CYS A 564 -7.15 1.78 -18.49
N LYS A 565 -8.07 1.17 -17.75
CA LYS A 565 -7.94 0.93 -16.30
C LYS A 565 -6.68 0.17 -15.92
N SER A 566 -6.31 -0.83 -16.72
CA SER A 566 -5.13 -1.70 -16.58
C SER A 566 -3.89 -1.19 -17.33
N TRP A 567 -3.95 -0.01 -17.94
CA TRP A 567 -2.81 0.53 -18.68
C TRP A 567 -1.85 1.22 -17.69
N TRP A 568 -0.74 0.56 -17.39
CA TRP A 568 0.29 1.08 -16.49
C TRP A 568 1.48 1.68 -17.26
N ASN A 569 2.67 1.61 -16.67
CA ASN A 569 3.85 2.30 -17.15
C ASN A 569 4.30 1.80 -18.52
N ASP A 570 4.47 0.50 -18.68
CA ASP A 570 4.89 -0.11 -19.94
C ASP A 570 4.03 0.34 -21.12
N ARG A 571 2.70 0.31 -20.94
CA ARG A 571 1.76 0.62 -22.01
C ARG A 571 1.77 2.11 -22.34
N TRP A 572 1.62 2.98 -21.35
CA TRP A 572 1.58 4.43 -21.61
C TRP A 572 2.92 4.99 -22.09
N ARG A 573 4.03 4.59 -21.46
CA ARG A 573 5.39 5.00 -21.84
C ARG A 573 5.72 4.58 -23.26
N ASP A 574 5.46 3.33 -23.61
CA ASP A 574 5.79 2.80 -24.92
C ASP A 574 4.90 3.41 -26.02
N LEU A 575 3.62 3.66 -25.75
CA LEU A 575 2.74 4.36 -26.70
C LEU A 575 3.19 5.80 -26.93
N LEU A 576 3.62 6.51 -25.87
CA LEU A 576 4.22 7.84 -25.99
C LEU A 576 5.49 7.81 -26.85
N ASN A 577 6.41 6.88 -26.57
CA ASN A 577 7.64 6.74 -27.36
C ASN A 577 7.35 6.39 -28.83
N ALA A 578 6.41 5.49 -29.07
CA ALA A 578 5.98 5.12 -30.42
C ALA A 578 5.40 6.33 -31.18
N MET A 579 4.47 7.07 -30.55
CA MET A 579 3.88 8.28 -31.14
C MET A 579 4.94 9.35 -31.44
N LEU A 580 5.84 9.63 -30.49
CA LEU A 580 6.93 10.60 -30.69
C LEU A 580 7.88 10.19 -31.82
N THR A 581 8.22 8.90 -31.90
CA THR A 581 9.08 8.34 -32.97
C THR A 581 8.41 8.49 -34.32
N ASN A 582 7.10 8.21 -34.41
CA ASN A 582 6.31 8.38 -35.63
C ASN A 582 6.31 9.84 -36.07
N MET A 583 5.99 10.76 -35.14
CA MET A 583 5.92 12.19 -35.44
C MET A 583 7.26 12.79 -35.88
N ALA A 584 8.38 12.25 -35.39
CA ALA A 584 9.72 12.70 -35.74
C ALA A 584 10.22 12.17 -37.09
N ASN A 585 9.54 11.20 -37.72
CA ASN A 585 10.01 10.52 -38.94
C ASN A 585 11.48 10.05 -38.84
N GLY A 586 11.93 9.62 -37.67
CA GLY A 586 13.30 9.18 -37.42
C GLY A 586 14.35 10.30 -37.22
N ALA A 587 13.98 11.58 -37.33
CA ALA A 587 14.92 12.70 -37.19
C ALA A 587 15.33 13.01 -35.73
N GLY A 588 14.73 12.35 -34.74
CA GLY A 588 15.00 12.57 -33.30
C GLY A 588 14.52 13.91 -32.74
N ARG A 589 13.92 14.78 -33.57
CA ARG A 589 13.40 16.10 -33.20
C ARG A 589 12.09 16.42 -33.92
N LEU A 590 11.26 17.24 -33.29
CA LEU A 590 10.03 17.81 -33.84
C LEU A 590 10.29 19.27 -34.19
N VAL A 591 10.02 19.66 -35.43
CA VAL A 591 10.23 21.03 -35.93
C VAL A 591 8.87 21.71 -36.04
N LEU A 592 8.55 22.60 -35.10
CA LEU A 592 7.26 23.30 -35.05
C LEU A 592 7.37 24.65 -35.79
N PRO A 593 6.73 24.84 -36.95
CA PRO A 593 6.78 26.11 -37.67
C PRO A 593 6.02 27.20 -36.90
N VAL A 594 6.69 28.34 -36.67
CA VAL A 594 6.09 29.55 -36.07
C VAL A 594 5.96 30.69 -37.08
N SER A 595 6.79 30.65 -38.13
CA SER A 595 6.69 31.41 -39.37
C SER A 595 7.11 30.48 -40.54
N PRO A 596 6.99 30.91 -41.80
CA PRO A 596 7.50 30.13 -42.94
C PRO A 596 9.00 29.81 -42.88
N LEU A 597 9.82 30.68 -42.27
CA LEU A 597 11.28 30.49 -42.18
C LEU A 597 11.78 30.21 -40.75
N GLN A 598 10.94 30.36 -39.73
CA GLN A 598 11.30 30.17 -38.32
C GLN A 598 10.55 29.00 -37.71
N SER A 599 11.24 28.22 -36.89
CA SER A 599 10.67 27.08 -36.18
C SER A 599 11.21 26.95 -34.76
N ILE A 600 10.42 26.33 -33.90
CA ILE A 600 10.84 25.86 -32.58
C ILE A 600 11.22 24.39 -32.71
N GLU A 601 12.43 24.03 -32.32
CA GLU A 601 12.87 22.63 -32.33
C GLU A 601 12.68 22.01 -30.94
N ILE A 602 11.99 20.88 -30.89
CA ILE A 602 11.72 20.11 -29.66
C ILE A 602 12.31 18.72 -29.81
N ALA A 603 12.92 18.19 -28.75
CA ALA A 603 13.38 16.81 -28.72
C ALA A 603 12.20 15.84 -28.90
N ALA A 604 12.37 14.82 -29.76
CA ALA A 604 11.39 13.74 -29.91
C ALA A 604 11.63 12.58 -28.93
N ALA A 605 12.15 12.89 -27.74
CA ALA A 605 12.47 11.93 -26.70
C ALA A 605 12.06 12.48 -25.33
N MET A 606 11.48 11.62 -24.51
CA MET A 606 11.14 11.93 -23.13
C MET A 606 12.39 12.10 -22.26
N THR A 607 12.32 12.97 -21.25
CA THR A 607 13.44 13.26 -20.35
C THR A 607 13.69 12.08 -19.43
N VAL A 608 14.92 11.57 -19.43
CA VAL A 608 15.36 10.51 -18.52
C VAL A 608 16.10 11.14 -17.33
N HIS A 609 15.71 10.75 -16.13
CA HIS A 609 16.32 11.15 -14.88
C HIS A 609 17.09 9.96 -14.30
N ASP A 610 18.39 10.13 -14.09
CA ASP A 610 19.21 9.18 -13.33
C ASP A 610 19.19 9.56 -11.85
N VAL A 611 18.55 8.71 -11.05
CA VAL A 611 18.35 8.90 -9.61
C VAL A 611 19.68 8.91 -8.85
N ARG A 612 20.69 8.16 -9.31
CA ARG A 612 22.03 8.11 -8.69
C ARG A 612 22.81 9.39 -8.95
N SER A 613 22.69 9.94 -10.17
CA SER A 613 23.39 11.15 -10.59
C SER A 613 22.79 12.45 -10.02
N LYS A 614 21.47 12.47 -9.76
CA LYS A 614 20.72 13.64 -9.25
C LYS A 614 19.96 13.33 -7.96
N PRO A 615 20.65 12.89 -6.89
CA PRO A 615 20.00 12.49 -5.64
C PRO A 615 19.33 13.69 -4.94
N SER A 616 19.73 14.93 -5.25
CA SER A 616 19.12 16.14 -4.69
C SER A 616 17.71 16.42 -5.24
N MET A 617 17.37 15.91 -6.42
CA MET A 617 16.12 16.21 -7.12
C MET A 617 15.07 15.11 -6.98
N ILE A 618 15.47 13.83 -7.04
CA ILE A 618 14.56 12.70 -6.87
C ILE A 618 14.88 11.99 -5.56
N HIS A 619 13.90 11.93 -4.66
CA HIS A 619 14.03 11.27 -3.36
C HIS A 619 13.00 10.16 -3.23
N SER A 620 13.40 9.06 -2.62
CA SER A 620 12.50 8.00 -2.18
C SER A 620 12.28 8.17 -0.69
N ILE A 621 11.04 8.40 -0.29
CA ILE A 621 10.63 8.40 1.12
C ILE A 621 10.30 6.95 1.49
N ASP A 622 10.86 6.49 2.62
CA ASP A 622 10.57 5.15 3.12
C ASP A 622 9.10 5.03 3.51
N GLU A 623 8.51 3.85 3.30
CA GLU A 623 7.10 3.64 3.59
C GLU A 623 6.86 3.77 5.11
N PRO A 624 5.97 4.70 5.55
CA PRO A 624 5.73 4.90 6.97
C PRO A 624 5.02 3.69 7.58
N ALA A 625 5.58 3.16 8.66
CA ALA A 625 4.93 2.14 9.47
C ALA A 625 3.85 2.74 10.36
N VAL A 626 2.89 1.90 10.75
CA VAL A 626 1.94 2.18 11.82
C VAL A 626 2.41 1.51 13.12
N VAL A 627 2.10 2.13 14.25
CA VAL A 627 2.23 1.56 15.57
C VAL A 627 0.87 1.03 16.01
N VAL A 628 0.88 -0.20 16.51
CA VAL A 628 -0.28 -0.94 17.00
C VAL A 628 -0.06 -1.32 18.48
N GLY A 629 -0.84 -2.26 19.03
CA GLY A 629 -0.72 -2.71 20.41
C GLY A 629 0.70 -3.09 20.81
N HIS A 630 1.02 -2.94 22.11
CA HIS A 630 2.35 -3.19 22.68
C HIS A 630 3.50 -2.42 22.01
N GLY A 631 3.21 -1.27 21.38
CA GLY A 631 4.22 -0.42 20.73
C GLY A 631 4.83 -1.00 19.45
N GLN A 632 4.26 -2.09 18.92
CA GLN A 632 4.80 -2.78 17.76
C GLN A 632 4.59 -1.99 16.46
N ARG A 633 5.52 -2.11 15.51
CA ARG A 633 5.46 -1.44 14.21
C ARG A 633 5.09 -2.42 13.11
N SER A 634 4.17 -2.04 12.21
CA SER A 634 3.82 -2.79 11.01
C SER A 634 3.65 -1.88 9.79
N LEU A 635 3.99 -2.36 8.59
CA LEU A 635 3.74 -1.61 7.35
C LEU A 635 2.25 -1.62 6.95
N ASP A 636 1.57 -2.75 7.19
CA ASP A 636 0.14 -2.92 6.96
C ASP A 636 -0.63 -2.86 8.28
N PRO A 637 -1.57 -1.90 8.45
CA PRO A 637 -2.37 -1.80 9.66
C PRO A 637 -3.17 -3.06 9.96
N ARG A 638 -3.61 -3.82 8.94
CA ARG A 638 -4.37 -5.06 9.14
C ARG A 638 -3.51 -6.14 9.78
N GLU A 639 -2.29 -6.35 9.28
CA GLU A 639 -1.35 -7.33 9.83
C GLU A 639 -0.97 -6.95 11.27
N GLY A 640 -0.68 -5.66 11.50
CA GLY A 640 -0.37 -5.16 12.85
C GLY A 640 -1.54 -5.36 13.83
N LEU A 641 -2.76 -4.99 13.45
CA LEU A 641 -3.96 -5.16 14.25
C LEU A 641 -4.26 -6.63 14.54
N MET A 642 -4.13 -7.49 13.53
CA MET A 642 -4.33 -8.93 13.68
C MET A 642 -3.40 -9.46 14.79
N LEU A 643 -2.10 -9.24 14.65
CA LEU A 643 -1.08 -9.81 15.54
C LEU A 643 -1.07 -9.19 16.93
N PHE A 644 -1.16 -7.86 17.03
CA PHE A 644 -0.87 -7.13 18.28
C PHE A 644 -2.07 -6.36 18.83
N GLY A 645 -3.16 -6.26 18.09
CA GLY A 645 -4.34 -5.50 18.49
C GLY A 645 -4.17 -3.98 18.38
N PRO A 646 -5.16 -3.21 18.86
CA PRO A 646 -5.16 -1.76 18.74
C PRO A 646 -4.14 -1.13 19.70
N VAL A 647 -3.77 0.12 19.42
CA VAL A 647 -2.92 0.91 20.33
C VAL A 647 -3.59 1.02 21.69
N GLU A 648 -2.79 0.86 22.75
CA GLU A 648 -3.23 1.05 24.13
C GLU A 648 -3.73 2.49 24.32
N PHE A 649 -5.01 2.61 24.66
CA PHE A 649 -5.66 3.89 24.87
C PHE A 649 -6.77 3.74 25.89
N ASN A 650 -6.75 4.57 26.95
CA ASN A 650 -7.66 4.44 28.09
C ASN A 650 -9.15 4.56 27.73
N ARG A 651 -9.49 5.17 26.59
CA ARG A 651 -10.88 5.30 26.10
C ARG A 651 -11.25 4.25 25.05
N ASN A 652 -10.39 3.26 24.79
CA ASN A 652 -10.76 2.15 23.92
C ASN A 652 -12.03 1.47 24.46
N PRO A 653 -13.02 1.19 23.59
CA PRO A 653 -14.25 0.55 24.02
C PRO A 653 -13.97 -0.88 24.49
N ARG A 654 -14.59 -1.28 25.60
CA ARG A 654 -14.61 -2.70 26.02
C ARG A 654 -15.67 -3.52 25.29
N GLU A 655 -16.70 -2.84 24.82
CA GLU A 655 -17.87 -3.36 24.13
C GLU A 655 -18.30 -2.31 23.09
N VAL A 656 -18.79 -2.75 21.94
CA VAL A 656 -19.37 -1.87 20.92
C VAL A 656 -20.87 -2.11 20.80
N ARG A 657 -21.68 -1.16 21.29
CA ARG A 657 -23.14 -1.25 21.26
C ARG A 657 -23.67 -0.64 19.97
N VAL A 658 -24.27 -1.48 19.15
CA VAL A 658 -24.78 -1.07 17.83
C VAL A 658 -26.30 -1.03 17.81
N GLY A 659 -26.85 0.05 17.28
CA GLY A 659 -28.26 0.18 16.92
C GLY A 659 -28.43 0.03 15.42
N VAL A 660 -29.59 -0.43 14.96
CA VAL A 660 -29.90 -0.56 13.53
C VAL A 660 -31.23 0.12 13.19
N VAL A 661 -31.23 0.88 12.09
CA VAL A 661 -32.44 1.45 11.49
C VAL A 661 -32.52 1.02 10.03
N GLY A 662 -33.66 0.54 9.59
CA GLY A 662 -33.86 0.11 8.21
C GLY A 662 -35.17 -0.63 7.99
N ALA A 663 -35.37 -1.11 6.77
CA ALA A 663 -36.50 -1.99 6.46
C ALA A 663 -36.47 -3.26 7.33
N PRO A 664 -37.62 -3.86 7.72
CA PRO A 664 -37.64 -5.08 8.50
C PRO A 664 -36.75 -6.19 7.91
N GLU A 665 -36.75 -6.36 6.58
CA GLU A 665 -35.88 -7.36 5.95
C GLU A 665 -34.40 -6.96 6.01
N GLY A 666 -34.10 -5.67 5.92
CA GLY A 666 -32.74 -5.12 6.07
C GLY A 666 -32.21 -5.29 7.49
N ILE A 667 -33.05 -5.12 8.51
CA ILE A 667 -32.72 -5.37 9.92
C ILE A 667 -32.40 -6.85 10.13
N GLU A 668 -33.22 -7.76 9.60
CA GLU A 668 -32.95 -9.20 9.70
C GLU A 668 -31.66 -9.62 8.97
N LEU A 669 -31.37 -9.01 7.81
CA LEU A 669 -30.09 -9.18 7.13
C LEU A 669 -28.92 -8.70 8.00
N PHE A 670 -29.07 -7.54 8.65
CA PHE A 670 -28.05 -6.99 9.53
C PHE A 670 -27.80 -7.85 10.77
N LYS A 671 -28.85 -8.39 11.41
CA LYS A 671 -28.71 -9.33 12.54
C LYS A 671 -27.91 -10.57 12.15
N LYS A 672 -28.23 -11.18 10.99
CA LYS A 672 -27.46 -12.32 10.45
C LYS A 672 -26.00 -11.94 10.20
N TRP A 673 -25.77 -10.73 9.69
CA TRP A 673 -24.43 -10.22 9.48
C TRP A 673 -23.65 -10.00 10.79
N CYS A 674 -24.25 -9.40 11.82
CA CYS A 674 -23.61 -9.26 13.13
C CYS A 674 -23.17 -10.60 13.70
N ALA A 675 -24.02 -11.63 13.59
CA ALA A 675 -23.67 -12.99 14.02
C ALA A 675 -22.49 -13.57 13.22
N ARG A 676 -22.43 -13.34 11.90
CA ARG A 676 -21.32 -13.82 11.04
C ARG A 676 -20.03 -13.02 11.23
N PHE A 677 -20.13 -11.73 11.55
CA PHE A 677 -19.01 -10.80 11.67
C PHE A 677 -18.09 -11.10 12.85
N ALA A 678 -18.62 -11.75 13.90
CA ALA A 678 -17.82 -12.26 15.01
C ALA A 678 -16.91 -13.44 14.60
N SER A 679 -17.25 -14.15 13.52
CA SER A 679 -16.50 -15.33 13.09
C SER A 679 -15.33 -14.99 12.16
N PRO A 680 -14.30 -15.85 12.10
CA PRO A 680 -13.17 -15.66 11.22
C PRO A 680 -13.58 -15.62 9.73
N VAL A 681 -12.90 -14.76 8.97
CA VAL A 681 -12.96 -14.67 7.51
C VAL A 681 -11.56 -14.87 6.96
N LEU A 682 -11.37 -15.97 6.22
CA LEU A 682 -10.08 -16.35 5.65
C LEU A 682 -9.96 -15.89 4.19
N PRO A 683 -8.73 -15.67 3.69
CA PRO A 683 -8.46 -15.45 2.27
C PRO A 683 -9.01 -16.61 1.41
N SER A 684 -9.45 -16.30 0.20
CA SER A 684 -9.80 -17.32 -0.79
C SER A 684 -8.56 -17.92 -1.44
N ASP A 685 -8.56 -19.23 -1.71
CA ASP A 685 -7.48 -19.91 -2.43
C ASP A 685 -7.19 -19.25 -3.79
N GLY A 686 -5.91 -18.98 -4.07
CA GLY A 686 -5.46 -18.30 -5.30
C GLY A 686 -5.59 -16.77 -5.31
N GLY A 687 -5.84 -16.13 -4.16
CA GLY A 687 -5.91 -14.67 -4.04
C GLY A 687 -4.58 -13.97 -4.36
N GLY A 688 -4.65 -12.86 -5.11
CA GLY A 688 -3.50 -12.05 -5.53
C GLY A 688 -2.72 -11.36 -4.38
N PRO A 689 -2.44 -10.05 -4.43
CA PRO A 689 -1.53 -9.37 -3.49
C PRO A 689 -1.84 -9.66 -2.02
N ARG A 690 -0.80 -9.73 -1.17
CA ARG A 690 -0.79 -10.12 0.26
C ARG A 690 -2.12 -9.82 0.99
N GLN A 691 -2.93 -10.85 1.19
CA GLN A 691 -4.20 -10.77 1.92
C GLN A 691 -4.00 -11.11 3.40
N VAL A 692 -4.60 -10.31 4.29
CA VAL A 692 -4.52 -10.53 5.75
C VAL A 692 -5.86 -11.11 6.22
N PRO A 693 -5.91 -12.31 6.81
CA PRO A 693 -7.14 -12.88 7.36
C PRO A 693 -7.74 -11.98 8.42
N PHE A 694 -9.06 -12.08 8.61
CA PHE A 694 -9.76 -11.38 9.67
C PHE A 694 -10.21 -12.39 10.72
N PRO A 695 -9.56 -12.47 11.90
CA PRO A 695 -9.90 -13.43 12.95
C PRO A 695 -11.29 -13.25 13.58
N GLY A 696 -11.93 -12.09 13.38
CA GLY A 696 -13.14 -11.66 14.10
C GLY A 696 -12.89 -10.36 14.86
N PHE A 697 -13.95 -9.60 15.15
CA PHE A 697 -13.83 -8.28 15.78
C PHE A 697 -13.18 -8.36 17.17
N ASP A 698 -13.70 -9.23 18.03
CA ASP A 698 -13.24 -9.42 19.40
C ASP A 698 -11.77 -9.84 19.47
N ALA A 699 -11.38 -10.79 18.61
CA ALA A 699 -10.02 -11.30 18.50
C ALA A 699 -9.00 -10.25 18.04
N VAL A 700 -9.44 -9.26 17.25
CA VAL A 700 -8.57 -8.19 16.75
C VAL A 700 -8.50 -7.05 17.76
N PHE A 701 -9.64 -6.55 18.21
CA PHE A 701 -9.74 -5.30 18.97
C PHE A 701 -9.73 -5.46 20.49
N GLY A 702 -9.91 -6.69 21.00
CA GLY A 702 -10.07 -6.92 22.44
C GLY A 702 -11.35 -6.27 23.01
N ALA A 703 -12.32 -5.98 22.15
CA ALA A 703 -13.59 -5.35 22.48
C ALA A 703 -14.73 -6.25 22.01
N VAL A 704 -15.76 -6.42 22.85
CA VAL A 704 -16.87 -7.33 22.56
C VAL A 704 -17.77 -6.77 21.47
N TRP A 705 -17.95 -7.52 20.38
CA TRP A 705 -18.98 -7.26 19.38
C TRP A 705 -20.28 -7.99 19.72
N LEU A 706 -21.36 -7.23 19.91
CA LEU A 706 -22.66 -7.83 20.16
C LEU A 706 -23.21 -8.50 18.90
N LYS A 707 -23.52 -9.79 19.02
CA LYS A 707 -24.07 -10.62 17.93
C LYS A 707 -25.47 -10.17 17.51
N GLU A 708 -26.16 -9.43 18.38
CA GLU A 708 -27.42 -8.76 18.09
C GLU A 708 -27.34 -7.26 18.42
N PRO A 709 -28.03 -6.40 17.66
CA PRO A 709 -28.08 -4.98 17.95
C PRO A 709 -28.87 -4.71 19.24
N VAL A 710 -28.42 -3.73 20.04
CA VAL A 710 -29.09 -3.34 21.29
C VAL A 710 -30.41 -2.61 21.04
N ALA A 711 -30.54 -1.98 19.86
CA ALA A 711 -31.74 -1.30 19.42
C ALA A 711 -32.00 -1.60 17.95
N ALA A 712 -33.24 -1.93 17.60
CA ALA A 712 -33.67 -2.16 16.22
C ALA A 712 -34.93 -1.34 15.93
N ARG A 713 -34.82 -0.36 15.03
CA ARG A 713 -35.90 0.56 14.68
C ARG A 713 -36.37 0.34 13.24
N PRO A 714 -37.53 -0.31 13.03
CA PRO A 714 -38.01 -0.62 11.70
C PRO A 714 -38.57 0.63 11.00
N VAL A 715 -38.18 0.82 9.75
CA VAL A 715 -38.77 1.80 8.83
C VAL A 715 -39.47 1.06 7.71
N SER A 716 -40.69 1.43 7.37
CA SER A 716 -41.43 0.81 6.26
C SER A 716 -40.64 0.91 4.94
N ARG A 717 -40.35 -0.26 4.32
CA ARG A 717 -39.67 -0.32 3.01
C ARG A 717 -40.46 0.45 1.95
N THR A 718 -41.77 0.30 1.97
CA THR A 718 -42.68 0.96 1.03
C THR A 718 -42.61 2.47 1.17
N ASP A 719 -42.61 3.00 2.39
CA ASP A 719 -42.58 4.45 2.62
C ASP A 719 -41.22 5.04 2.26
N LEU A 720 -40.14 4.34 2.59
CA LEU A 720 -38.78 4.76 2.21
C LEU A 720 -38.60 4.81 0.69
N LEU A 721 -39.06 3.78 -0.03
CA LEU A 721 -39.02 3.75 -1.50
C LEU A 721 -39.95 4.80 -2.11
N ASN A 722 -41.15 4.99 -1.55
CA ASN A 722 -42.09 5.99 -2.03
C ASN A 722 -41.55 7.41 -1.86
N ALA A 723 -40.91 7.70 -0.72
CA ALA A 723 -40.26 8.97 -0.46
C ALA A 723 -39.11 9.22 -1.45
N ILE A 724 -38.18 8.28 -1.61
CA ILE A 724 -37.01 8.50 -2.47
C ILE A 724 -37.37 8.58 -3.97
N ARG A 725 -38.51 8.00 -4.39
CA ARG A 725 -39.05 8.04 -5.76
C ARG A 725 -39.81 9.32 -6.11
N ILE A 726 -39.98 10.26 -5.18
CA ILE A 726 -40.59 11.57 -5.49
C ILE A 726 -39.77 12.30 -6.55
N SER A 727 -40.41 12.89 -7.56
CA SER A 727 -39.69 13.52 -8.67
C SER A 727 -38.87 14.75 -8.24
N GLU A 728 -39.36 15.55 -7.28
CA GLU A 728 -38.62 16.68 -6.71
C GLU A 728 -37.57 16.18 -5.71
N ARG A 729 -36.28 16.43 -6.00
CA ARG A 729 -35.19 15.78 -5.26
C ARG A 729 -34.99 16.32 -3.85
N HIS A 730 -35.23 17.61 -3.62
CA HIS A 730 -35.14 18.16 -2.27
C HIS A 730 -36.18 17.52 -1.35
N GLU A 731 -37.41 17.40 -1.83
CA GLU A 731 -38.50 16.75 -1.10
C GLU A 731 -38.24 15.26 -0.88
N ALA A 732 -37.85 14.55 -1.95
CA ALA A 732 -37.63 13.11 -1.92
C ALA A 732 -36.57 12.70 -0.89
N VAL A 733 -35.45 13.42 -0.88
CA VAL A 733 -34.33 13.13 0.01
C VAL A 733 -34.66 13.55 1.44
N SER A 734 -35.29 14.72 1.64
CA SER A 734 -35.76 15.14 2.98
C SER A 734 -36.68 14.11 3.60
N LYS A 735 -37.75 13.73 2.90
CA LYS A 735 -38.74 12.77 3.43
C LYS A 735 -38.11 11.41 3.74
N ALA A 736 -37.21 10.92 2.89
CA ALA A 736 -36.52 9.66 3.14
C ALA A 736 -35.60 9.75 4.37
N VAL A 737 -34.91 10.88 4.56
CA VAL A 737 -34.06 11.12 5.73
C VAL A 737 -34.90 11.32 7.00
N ASP A 738 -36.03 12.02 6.92
CA ASP A 738 -36.97 12.23 8.04
C ASP A 738 -37.41 10.89 8.65
N LEU A 739 -37.75 9.91 7.82
CA LEU A 739 -38.13 8.56 8.27
C LEU A 739 -37.03 7.89 9.11
N VAL A 740 -35.76 8.09 8.76
CA VAL A 740 -34.63 7.48 9.49
C VAL A 740 -34.27 8.30 10.73
N VAL A 741 -34.23 9.62 10.61
CA VAL A 741 -33.86 10.53 11.70
C VAL A 741 -34.89 10.48 12.82
N ALA A 742 -36.19 10.40 12.51
CA ALA A 742 -37.25 10.28 13.50
C ALA A 742 -37.05 9.04 14.39
N GLU A 743 -36.73 7.89 13.79
CA GLU A 743 -36.50 6.66 14.55
C GLU A 743 -35.28 6.74 15.46
N ILE A 744 -34.17 7.34 14.99
CA ILE A 744 -32.96 7.54 15.81
C ILE A 744 -33.22 8.55 16.93
N HIS A 745 -33.95 9.63 16.63
CA HIS A 745 -34.33 10.64 17.60
C HIS A 745 -35.20 10.03 18.70
N ASN A 746 -36.27 9.32 18.33
CA ASN A 746 -37.17 8.67 19.29
C ASN A 746 -36.41 7.68 20.16
N ALA A 747 -35.55 6.85 19.56
CA ALA A 747 -34.71 5.93 20.34
C ALA A 747 -33.77 6.66 21.31
N SER A 748 -33.24 7.83 20.95
CA SER A 748 -32.33 8.61 21.81
C SER A 748 -33.05 9.32 22.96
N VAL A 749 -34.36 9.54 22.86
CA VAL A 749 -35.18 10.26 23.85
C VAL A 749 -35.97 9.27 24.73
N GLU A 750 -36.49 8.19 24.14
CA GLU A 750 -37.39 7.24 24.80
C GLU A 750 -36.65 6.07 25.43
N ASP A 751 -35.50 5.65 24.89
CA ASP A 751 -34.75 4.52 25.43
C ASP A 751 -33.61 4.98 26.35
N ASP A 752 -33.50 4.33 27.50
CA ASP A 752 -32.29 4.39 28.34
C ASP A 752 -31.10 3.61 27.72
N THR A 753 -31.31 2.98 26.56
CA THR A 753 -30.32 2.11 25.91
C THR A 753 -29.25 2.94 25.21
N LEU A 754 -28.03 2.88 25.72
CA LEU A 754 -26.88 3.56 25.13
C LEU A 754 -26.44 2.88 23.83
N VAL A 755 -26.53 3.60 22.72
CA VAL A 755 -26.05 3.17 21.40
C VAL A 755 -24.78 3.94 21.04
N ASP A 756 -23.68 3.23 20.78
CA ASP A 756 -22.42 3.84 20.35
C ASP A 756 -22.43 4.18 18.86
N ILE A 757 -23.06 3.33 18.03
CA ILE A 757 -23.11 3.48 16.57
C ILE A 757 -24.47 3.05 16.03
N TRP A 758 -25.08 3.90 15.20
CA TRP A 758 -26.29 3.57 14.43
C TRP A 758 -25.94 3.12 13.02
N PHE A 759 -26.22 1.85 12.72
CA PHE A 759 -26.20 1.31 11.36
C PHE A 759 -27.49 1.66 10.63
N VAL A 760 -27.37 2.42 9.55
CA VAL A 760 -28.51 2.75 8.68
C VAL A 760 -28.47 1.83 7.48
N VAL A 761 -29.37 0.84 7.47
CA VAL A 761 -29.44 -0.19 6.44
C VAL A 761 -30.41 0.25 5.36
N ILE A 762 -29.89 0.47 4.15
CA ILE A 762 -30.68 1.00 3.03
C ILE A 762 -30.74 0.04 1.83
N PRO A 763 -31.89 -0.03 1.14
CA PRO A 763 -31.98 -0.64 -0.18
C PRO A 763 -31.07 0.04 -1.20
N GLU A 764 -30.61 -0.71 -2.21
CA GLU A 764 -29.72 -0.17 -3.26
C GLU A 764 -30.40 0.98 -4.03
N GLU A 765 -31.72 0.93 -4.21
CA GLU A 765 -32.49 2.00 -4.84
C GLU A 765 -32.38 3.34 -4.10
N VAL A 766 -32.41 3.31 -2.76
CA VAL A 766 -32.26 4.53 -1.93
C VAL A 766 -30.87 5.11 -2.11
N PHE A 767 -29.84 4.26 -2.17
CA PHE A 767 -28.48 4.70 -2.42
C PHE A 767 -28.32 5.33 -3.81
N LEU A 768 -28.90 4.73 -4.85
CA LEU A 768 -28.81 5.22 -6.23
C LEU A 768 -29.58 6.53 -6.41
N LEU A 769 -30.83 6.61 -5.95
CA LEU A 769 -31.69 7.78 -6.09
C LEU A 769 -31.41 8.89 -5.06
N GLY A 770 -30.68 8.55 -3.99
CA GLY A 770 -30.24 9.49 -2.96
C GLY A 770 -28.98 10.27 -3.29
N ARG A 771 -28.37 10.05 -4.47
CA ARG A 771 -27.22 10.84 -4.94
C ARG A 771 -27.65 12.20 -5.49
N PRO A 772 -26.77 13.21 -5.51
CA PRO A 772 -27.03 14.48 -6.16
C PRO A 772 -27.30 14.28 -7.66
N ASN A 773 -28.27 15.01 -8.21
CA ASN A 773 -28.65 14.98 -9.64
C ASN A 773 -29.22 13.64 -10.16
N SER A 774 -29.53 12.69 -9.28
CA SER A 774 -30.24 11.45 -9.65
C SER A 774 -31.59 11.76 -10.30
N ARG A 775 -31.95 10.97 -11.31
CA ARG A 775 -33.27 11.06 -11.95
C ARG A 775 -34.06 9.78 -11.69
N VAL A 776 -35.31 9.95 -11.25
CA VAL A 776 -36.22 8.82 -11.06
C VAL A 776 -36.81 8.45 -12.43
N PRO A 777 -36.79 7.16 -12.82
CA PRO A 777 -37.48 6.71 -14.02
C PRO A 777 -38.97 7.06 -13.98
N LEU A 778 -39.51 7.61 -15.06
CA LEU A 778 -40.92 8.07 -15.14
C LEU A 778 -41.92 7.01 -14.70
N ALA A 779 -41.69 5.74 -15.04
CA ALA A 779 -42.56 4.63 -14.67
C ALA A 779 -42.64 4.33 -13.16
N LYS A 780 -41.68 4.82 -12.37
CA LYS A 780 -41.60 4.62 -10.91
C LYS A 780 -41.71 5.94 -10.14
N ALA A 781 -41.87 7.07 -10.83
CA ALA A 781 -41.82 8.39 -10.22
C ALA A 781 -43.14 8.73 -9.51
N ASN A 782 -43.03 9.12 -8.24
CA ASN A 782 -44.15 9.65 -7.48
C ASN A 782 -44.24 11.17 -7.67
N PRO A 783 -45.45 11.75 -7.77
CA PRO A 783 -45.61 13.20 -7.86
C PRO A 783 -45.12 13.88 -6.56
N PRO A 784 -44.57 15.11 -6.65
CA PRO A 784 -44.19 15.87 -5.47
C PRO A 784 -45.45 16.30 -4.71
N ALA A 785 -45.42 16.22 -3.38
CA ALA A 785 -46.51 16.75 -2.56
C ALA A 785 -46.40 18.27 -2.42
N LEU A 786 -45.19 18.81 -2.54
CA LEU A 786 -44.96 20.25 -2.53
C LEU A 786 -45.39 20.86 -3.88
N LEU A 787 -46.40 21.73 -3.84
CA LEU A 787 -46.77 22.59 -4.98
C LEU A 787 -45.78 23.76 -5.18
N LEU A 788 -44.88 23.95 -4.21
CA LEU A 788 -43.92 25.04 -4.18
C LEU A 788 -42.75 24.77 -5.12
N SER A 789 -42.55 25.64 -6.11
CA SER A 789 -41.36 25.56 -6.97
C SER A 789 -40.11 26.02 -6.22
N LYS A 790 -38.93 25.50 -6.61
CA LYS A 790 -37.62 25.95 -6.08
C LYS A 790 -37.42 27.47 -6.17
N ARG A 791 -37.94 28.12 -7.22
CA ARG A 791 -37.90 29.59 -7.36
C ARG A 791 -38.75 30.29 -6.29
N ALA A 792 -39.94 29.79 -6.01
CA ALA A 792 -40.83 30.33 -4.99
C ALA A 792 -40.27 30.10 -3.58
N ALA A 793 -39.78 28.89 -3.29
CA ALA A 793 -39.09 28.58 -2.04
C ALA A 793 -37.91 29.53 -1.79
N THR A 794 -37.05 29.74 -2.79
CA THR A 794 -35.91 30.65 -2.68
C THR A 794 -36.33 32.10 -2.39
N ARG A 795 -37.49 32.54 -2.89
CA ARG A 795 -38.05 33.87 -2.61
C ARG A 795 -38.51 33.97 -1.14
N PHE A 796 -39.21 32.96 -0.63
CA PHE A 796 -39.71 32.95 0.74
C PHE A 796 -38.59 32.91 1.78
N THR A 797 -37.50 32.19 1.51
CA THR A 797 -36.36 32.12 2.44
C THR A 797 -35.45 33.37 2.40
N LYS A 798 -35.47 34.18 1.32
CA LYS A 798 -34.47 35.26 1.11
C LYS A 798 -35.01 36.68 1.00
N ALA A 799 -36.21 36.87 0.48
CA ALA A 799 -36.75 38.21 0.21
C ALA A 799 -37.76 38.61 1.28
N SER A 800 -38.77 37.77 1.49
CA SER A 800 -39.76 37.94 2.53
C SER A 800 -40.43 36.60 2.79
N PRO A 801 -40.63 36.20 4.06
CA PRO A 801 -41.36 34.97 4.37
C PRO A 801 -42.76 35.02 3.76
N SER A 802 -43.31 33.86 3.40
CA SER A 802 -44.72 33.75 3.04
C SER A 802 -45.57 34.15 4.24
N LEU A 803 -46.77 34.68 3.95
CA LEU A 803 -47.78 34.96 4.97
C LEU A 803 -48.41 33.67 5.51
N PHE A 804 -48.21 32.54 4.82
CA PHE A 804 -48.66 31.22 5.23
C PHE A 804 -47.49 30.43 5.81
N GLU A 805 -47.64 29.92 7.03
CA GLU A 805 -46.59 29.12 7.70
C GLU A 805 -46.26 27.84 6.93
N GLU A 806 -47.26 27.25 6.27
CA GLU A 806 -47.13 26.05 5.44
C GLU A 806 -46.13 26.25 4.29
N ASP A 807 -46.17 27.41 3.63
CA ASP A 807 -45.23 27.77 2.56
C ASP A 807 -43.81 28.00 3.09
N ASN A 808 -43.68 28.55 4.30
CA ASN A 808 -42.39 28.76 4.94
C ASN A 808 -41.74 27.42 5.33
N ALA A 809 -42.53 26.50 5.88
CA ALA A 809 -42.10 25.13 6.18
C ALA A 809 -41.72 24.38 4.88
N ALA A 810 -42.53 24.51 3.83
CA ALA A 810 -42.22 23.95 2.50
C ALA A 810 -40.94 24.53 1.91
N ALA A 811 -40.67 25.83 2.10
CA ALA A 811 -39.46 26.49 1.61
C ALA A 811 -38.20 26.00 2.32
N GLU A 812 -38.29 25.63 3.59
CA GLU A 812 -37.17 25.10 4.37
C GLU A 812 -36.61 23.80 3.76
N ILE A 813 -37.47 22.94 3.20
CA ILE A 813 -37.05 21.68 2.56
C ILE A 813 -36.07 21.93 1.41
N PHE A 814 -36.24 23.03 0.67
CA PHE A 814 -35.35 23.41 -0.43
C PHE A 814 -34.00 23.98 0.04
N SER A 815 -33.83 24.26 1.34
CA SER A 815 -32.54 24.68 1.91
C SER A 815 -31.60 23.51 2.16
N TYR A 816 -32.12 22.28 2.29
CA TYR A 816 -31.30 21.10 2.55
C TYR A 816 -30.58 20.57 1.30
N HIS A 817 -29.49 19.84 1.54
CA HIS A 817 -28.72 19.18 0.49
C HIS A 817 -29.50 17.99 -0.12
N THR A 818 -29.38 17.80 -1.44
CA THR A 818 -30.04 16.72 -2.19
C THR A 818 -29.28 15.38 -2.15
N ASP A 819 -28.39 15.21 -1.18
CA ASP A 819 -27.63 13.97 -0.97
C ASP A 819 -28.12 13.34 0.33
N PHE A 820 -28.63 12.11 0.23
CA PHE A 820 -29.19 11.39 1.36
C PHE A 820 -28.18 11.23 2.49
N HIS A 821 -26.93 10.89 2.18
CA HIS A 821 -25.89 10.65 3.19
C HIS A 821 -25.47 11.96 3.88
N HIS A 822 -25.24 13.04 3.12
CA HIS A 822 -24.87 14.33 3.72
C HIS A 822 -26.00 14.92 4.56
N GLN A 823 -27.25 14.86 4.08
CA GLN A 823 -28.40 15.38 4.82
C GLN A 823 -28.66 14.57 6.09
N LEU A 824 -28.57 13.24 6.03
CA LEU A 824 -28.69 12.35 7.18
C LEU A 824 -27.68 12.72 8.27
N LYS A 825 -26.39 12.82 7.91
CA LYS A 825 -25.35 13.19 8.87
C LYS A 825 -25.57 14.56 9.46
N ASN A 826 -25.88 15.55 8.63
CA ASN A 826 -26.14 16.90 9.06
C ASN A 826 -27.21 16.97 10.16
N ARG A 827 -28.35 16.30 9.96
CA ARG A 827 -29.46 16.32 10.91
C ARG A 827 -29.13 15.59 12.22
N LEU A 828 -28.28 14.57 12.15
CA LEU A 828 -27.86 13.79 13.31
C LEU A 828 -26.72 14.43 14.11
N LEU A 829 -26.05 15.47 13.59
CA LEU A 829 -25.01 16.21 14.34
C LEU A 829 -25.55 16.80 15.65
N GLY A 830 -26.79 17.32 15.63
CA GLY A 830 -27.43 17.90 16.81
C GLY A 830 -27.68 16.86 17.92
N LEU A 831 -27.98 15.62 17.52
CA LEU A 831 -28.17 14.49 18.44
C LEU A 831 -26.83 13.85 18.87
N LYS A 832 -25.71 14.30 18.29
CA LYS A 832 -24.39 13.68 18.46
C LYS A 832 -24.39 12.18 18.12
N ALA A 833 -25.35 11.71 17.33
CA ALA A 833 -25.47 10.31 16.94
C ALA A 833 -24.40 9.96 15.89
N VAL A 834 -23.59 8.94 16.16
CA VAL A 834 -22.60 8.43 15.21
C VAL A 834 -23.28 7.40 14.31
N THR A 835 -23.11 7.53 12.99
CA THR A 835 -23.79 6.67 12.01
C THR A 835 -22.82 5.94 11.08
N GLN A 836 -23.26 4.77 10.60
CA GLN A 836 -22.62 4.01 9.54
C GLN A 836 -23.68 3.57 8.53
N LEU A 837 -23.57 4.03 7.28
CA LEU A 837 -24.46 3.59 6.21
C LEU A 837 -24.01 2.20 5.73
N PHE A 838 -24.94 1.25 5.63
CA PHE A 838 -24.68 -0.10 5.15
C PHE A 838 -25.74 -0.51 4.12
N ARG A 839 -25.31 -0.94 2.94
CA ARG A 839 -26.23 -1.29 1.84
C ARG A 839 -26.61 -2.75 1.93
N GLU A 840 -27.89 -3.07 1.71
CA GLU A 840 -28.39 -4.46 1.69
C GLU A 840 -27.57 -5.36 0.76
N SER A 841 -27.20 -4.87 -0.43
CA SER A 841 -26.35 -5.57 -1.40
C SER A 841 -25.00 -6.01 -0.81
N SER A 842 -24.37 -5.14 -0.03
CA SER A 842 -23.05 -5.40 0.58
C SER A 842 -23.15 -6.40 1.74
N ILE A 843 -24.27 -6.40 2.47
CA ILE A 843 -24.56 -7.39 3.51
C ILE A 843 -24.77 -8.78 2.89
N ILE A 844 -25.62 -8.86 1.86
CA ILE A 844 -25.96 -10.14 1.21
C ILE A 844 -24.68 -10.83 0.68
N GLN A 845 -23.79 -10.06 0.06
CA GLN A 845 -22.55 -10.62 -0.49
C GLN A 845 -21.58 -11.09 0.60
N THR A 846 -21.48 -10.40 1.74
CA THR A 846 -20.61 -10.85 2.84
C THR A 846 -21.16 -12.10 3.54
N LEU A 847 -22.49 -12.30 3.49
CA LEU A 847 -23.17 -13.48 4.02
C LEU A 847 -23.15 -14.68 3.06
N SER A 848 -22.98 -14.46 1.76
CA SER A 848 -22.96 -15.54 0.77
C SER A 848 -21.65 -16.33 0.87
N GLU A 849 -21.71 -17.66 0.69
CA GLU A 849 -20.49 -18.48 0.58
C GLU A 849 -19.61 -17.94 -0.57
N PRO A 850 -18.27 -17.97 -0.45
CA PRO A 850 -17.41 -17.57 -1.53
C PRO A 850 -17.67 -18.49 -2.73
N ALA A 851 -18.39 -17.98 -3.74
CA ALA A 851 -18.45 -18.64 -5.03
C ALA A 851 -17.02 -18.82 -5.53
N PRO A 852 -16.68 -19.96 -6.17
CA PRO A 852 -15.37 -20.16 -6.76
C PRO A 852 -15.05 -18.93 -7.62
N SER A 853 -13.88 -18.34 -7.34
CA SER A 853 -13.38 -17.20 -8.07
C SER A 853 -13.41 -17.54 -9.55
N VAL A 854 -14.35 -16.95 -10.29
CA VAL A 854 -14.24 -16.94 -11.75
C VAL A 854 -12.90 -16.27 -12.02
N PRO A 855 -11.95 -16.98 -12.68
CA PRO A 855 -10.65 -16.41 -12.97
C PRO A 855 -10.87 -15.06 -13.65
N LEU A 856 -10.23 -14.02 -13.12
CA LEU A 856 -10.15 -12.73 -13.81
C LEU A 856 -9.41 -12.98 -15.12
N THR A 857 -10.14 -13.27 -16.18
CA THR A 857 -9.62 -13.13 -17.53
C THR A 857 -9.49 -11.63 -17.78
N GLU A 858 -8.48 -11.22 -18.56
CA GLU A 858 -8.34 -9.83 -19.02
C GLU A 858 -9.58 -9.33 -19.81
N ASP A 859 -10.53 -10.22 -20.07
CA ASP A 859 -11.72 -10.02 -20.89
C ASP A 859 -13.02 -9.74 -20.09
N ASP A 860 -13.02 -9.83 -18.75
CA ASP A 860 -14.20 -9.58 -17.88
C ASP A 860 -14.33 -8.10 -17.41
N ASP A 861 -13.90 -7.15 -18.25
CA ASP A 861 -14.05 -5.71 -18.02
C ASP A 861 -15.41 -5.19 -18.55
N ASP A 862 -16.50 -5.62 -17.90
CA ASP A 862 -17.82 -5.03 -18.11
C ASP A 862 -17.94 -3.66 -17.43
N PHE A 863 -18.44 -2.71 -18.21
CA PHE A 863 -19.10 -1.49 -17.74
C PHE A 863 -20.32 -1.94 -16.90
N ASP A 864 -20.56 -1.43 -15.68
CA ASP A 864 -21.00 -0.06 -15.44
C ASP A 864 -20.71 0.46 -14.02
N ASP A 865 -20.07 1.64 -13.91
CA ASP A 865 -20.11 2.45 -12.67
C ASP A 865 -21.42 3.29 -12.58
N ASP A 866 -22.27 3.27 -13.62
CA ASP A 866 -23.45 4.15 -13.78
C ASP A 866 -24.72 3.52 -14.42
N ASP A 867 -24.82 2.18 -14.50
CA ASP A 867 -25.98 1.51 -15.12
C ASP A 867 -26.75 0.63 -14.14
N GLN A 868 -28.02 0.49 -14.47
CA GLN A 868 -29.14 0.27 -13.57
C GLN A 868 -29.10 -1.10 -12.87
N PHE A 869 -29.23 -1.06 -11.54
CA PHE A 869 -29.83 -2.11 -10.70
C PHE A 869 -29.25 -3.55 -10.68
N GLY A 870 -28.06 -3.84 -11.22
CA GLY A 870 -27.62 -5.26 -11.36
C GLY A 870 -26.16 -5.62 -11.06
N ASN A 871 -25.20 -5.08 -11.81
CA ASN A 871 -23.87 -5.72 -11.92
C ASN A 871 -22.71 -4.85 -11.43
N ARG A 872 -22.66 -4.59 -10.12
CA ARG A 872 -21.49 -3.94 -9.49
C ARG A 872 -20.42 -4.98 -9.15
N ARG A 873 -19.15 -4.70 -9.51
CA ARG A 873 -17.99 -5.41 -8.93
C ARG A 873 -17.89 -5.04 -7.45
N MET A 874 -18.31 -5.95 -6.59
CA MET A 874 -18.37 -5.70 -5.15
C MET A 874 -17.04 -6.07 -4.47
N GLN A 875 -16.78 -5.45 -3.30
CA GLN A 875 -15.54 -5.68 -2.56
C GLN A 875 -15.51 -7.12 -2.02
N ALA A 876 -14.32 -7.71 -1.87
CA ALA A 876 -14.21 -9.04 -1.29
C ALA A 876 -14.72 -9.02 0.17
N PRO A 877 -15.39 -10.08 0.66
CA PRO A 877 -15.89 -10.13 2.04
C PRO A 877 -14.83 -9.83 3.11
N LEU A 878 -13.58 -10.23 2.86
CA LEU A 878 -12.44 -9.95 3.72
C LEU A 878 -12.14 -8.45 3.84
N ASP A 879 -12.13 -7.71 2.73
CA ASP A 879 -11.91 -6.26 2.72
C ASP A 879 -13.06 -5.52 3.41
N VAL A 880 -14.30 -5.96 3.18
CA VAL A 880 -15.48 -5.37 3.86
C VAL A 880 -15.37 -5.57 5.37
N SER A 881 -14.99 -6.77 5.81
CA SER A 881 -14.85 -7.09 7.24
C SER A 881 -13.81 -6.20 7.91
N TRP A 882 -12.61 -6.11 7.33
CA TRP A 882 -11.54 -5.23 7.83
C TRP A 882 -11.95 -3.75 7.86
N ASN A 883 -12.61 -3.25 6.81
CA ASN A 883 -13.02 -1.85 6.72
C ASN A 883 -14.09 -1.50 7.76
N ILE A 884 -15.14 -2.30 7.88
CA ILE A 884 -16.21 -2.06 8.85
C ILE A 884 -15.69 -2.24 10.28
N ALA A 885 -14.79 -3.19 10.54
CA ALA A 885 -14.23 -3.41 11.87
C ALA A 885 -13.40 -2.20 12.35
N ALA A 886 -12.45 -1.72 11.55
CA ALA A 886 -11.66 -0.55 11.90
C ALA A 886 -12.52 0.72 12.04
N ALA A 887 -13.46 0.93 11.12
CA ALA A 887 -14.38 2.06 11.17
C ALA A 887 -15.27 2.02 12.43
N SER A 888 -15.80 0.85 12.78
CA SER A 888 -16.67 0.69 13.94
C SER A 888 -15.90 0.90 15.24
N PHE A 889 -14.70 0.32 15.37
CA PHE A 889 -13.86 0.54 16.55
C PHE A 889 -13.52 2.04 16.75
N PHE A 890 -13.16 2.74 15.66
CA PHE A 890 -12.91 4.18 15.71
C PHE A 890 -14.16 4.99 16.05
N LYS A 891 -15.31 4.66 15.46
CA LYS A 891 -16.59 5.34 15.70
C LYS A 891 -17.10 5.15 17.13
N ALA A 892 -16.85 3.98 17.73
CA ALA A 892 -17.10 3.75 19.15
C ALA A 892 -16.15 4.54 20.09
N GLY A 893 -15.09 5.14 19.55
CA GLY A 893 -14.14 5.98 20.29
C GLY A 893 -12.77 5.35 20.55
N GLY A 894 -12.53 4.16 20.00
CA GLY A 894 -11.24 3.50 20.06
C GLY A 894 -10.21 4.08 19.09
N ARG A 895 -8.94 3.78 19.32
CA ARG A 895 -7.84 4.16 18.42
C ARG A 895 -7.19 2.90 17.84
N PRO A 896 -7.48 2.55 16.57
CA PRO A 896 -7.03 1.27 16.03
C PRO A 896 -5.50 1.25 15.82
N TRP A 897 -4.92 2.30 15.26
CA TRP A 897 -3.45 2.45 15.15
C TRP A 897 -3.06 3.92 15.22
N ARG A 898 -1.77 4.18 15.41
CA ARG A 898 -1.15 5.49 15.15
C ARG A 898 -0.02 5.33 14.14
N VAL A 899 0.50 6.39 13.58
CA VAL A 899 1.67 6.32 12.70
C VAL A 899 2.98 6.41 13.49
N SER A 900 4.00 5.65 13.09
CA SER A 900 5.29 5.62 13.79
C SER A 900 6.13 6.87 13.58
N THR A 901 5.82 7.63 12.52
CA THR A 901 6.54 8.81 12.06
C THR A 901 5.86 10.12 12.46
N ALA A 902 4.75 10.08 13.21
CA ALA A 902 4.16 11.29 13.77
C ALA A 902 5.17 11.99 14.68
N ARG A 903 5.31 13.31 14.50
CA ARG A 903 6.27 14.13 15.25
C ARG A 903 5.59 14.74 16.48
N GLU A 904 6.23 14.59 17.62
CA GLU A 904 5.72 15.13 18.89
C GLU A 904 5.65 16.66 18.86
N GLY A 905 4.52 17.21 19.33
CA GLY A 905 4.29 18.65 19.34
C GLY A 905 4.01 19.25 17.95
N VAL A 906 3.66 18.44 16.95
CA VAL A 906 3.27 18.89 15.62
C VAL A 906 1.79 18.62 15.39
N CYS A 907 1.08 19.58 14.81
CA CYS A 907 -0.32 19.39 14.42
C CYS A 907 -0.59 19.81 12.97
N TYR A 908 -1.60 19.19 12.38
CA TYR A 908 -1.98 19.41 10.99
C TYR A 908 -3.41 19.94 10.91
N VAL A 909 -3.61 21.07 10.23
CA VAL A 909 -4.92 21.71 10.08
C VAL A 909 -5.34 21.66 8.62
N GLY A 910 -6.33 20.83 8.28
CA GLY A 910 -6.94 20.81 6.95
C GLY A 910 -7.99 21.90 6.80
N MET A 911 -7.82 22.81 5.85
CA MET A 911 -8.80 23.84 5.52
C MET A 911 -9.77 23.37 4.43
N VAL A 912 -11.04 23.64 4.67
CA VAL A 912 -12.15 23.29 3.79
C VAL A 912 -12.91 24.55 3.43
N PHE A 913 -13.23 24.69 2.16
CA PHE A 913 -14.15 25.72 1.68
C PHE A 913 -15.25 25.06 0.86
N LYS A 914 -16.48 25.51 1.09
CA LYS A 914 -17.63 25.11 0.28
C LYS A 914 -18.50 26.32 -0.02
N GLN A 915 -18.79 26.54 -1.30
CA GLN A 915 -19.71 27.60 -1.72
C GLN A 915 -21.13 27.27 -1.29
N ASP A 916 -21.87 28.31 -0.93
CA ASP A 916 -23.31 28.23 -0.80
C ASP A 916 -23.94 28.29 -2.21
N PRO A 917 -24.53 27.21 -2.74
CA PRO A 917 -25.16 27.22 -4.05
C PRO A 917 -26.41 28.12 -4.09
N SER A 918 -26.89 28.58 -2.93
CA SER A 918 -28.08 29.40 -2.81
C SER A 918 -27.77 30.91 -2.85
N ARG A 919 -26.70 31.40 -2.21
CA ARG A 919 -26.36 32.83 -2.15
C ARG A 919 -25.48 33.22 -3.36
N ARG A 920 -25.73 34.40 -3.98
CA ARG A 920 -25.00 34.86 -5.19
C ARG A 920 -23.46 34.78 -5.02
N ASP A 921 -22.82 34.15 -6.01
CA ASP A 921 -21.43 34.16 -6.54
C ASP A 921 -20.18 34.47 -5.68
N SER A 922 -20.25 34.62 -4.36
CA SER A 922 -19.02 34.74 -3.53
C SER A 922 -19.10 34.13 -2.12
N ASN A 923 -20.30 33.84 -1.60
CA ASN A 923 -20.44 33.33 -0.24
C ASN A 923 -20.05 31.86 -0.11
N ALA A 924 -19.22 31.56 0.88
CA ALA A 924 -18.76 30.22 1.19
C ALA A 924 -18.66 30.00 2.71
N CYS A 925 -18.82 28.75 3.15
CA CYS A 925 -18.44 28.33 4.48
C CYS A 925 -16.97 27.92 4.47
N CYS A 926 -16.23 28.37 5.47
CA CYS A 926 -14.94 27.78 5.82
C CYS A 926 -15.12 26.77 6.94
N GLY A 927 -14.39 25.66 6.89
CA GLY A 927 -14.22 24.73 8.00
C GLY A 927 -12.75 24.37 8.17
N ALA A 928 -12.36 23.99 9.38
CA ALA A 928 -11.02 23.47 9.68
C ALA A 928 -11.11 22.10 10.34
N GLN A 929 -10.10 21.28 10.09
CA GLN A 929 -9.97 19.95 10.68
C GLN A 929 -8.59 19.84 11.31
N LEU A 930 -8.53 19.79 12.63
CA LEU A 930 -7.28 19.57 13.35
C LEU A 930 -7.04 18.08 13.45
N PHE A 931 -5.86 17.63 13.03
CA PHE A 931 -5.36 16.27 13.21
C PHE A 931 -4.13 16.29 14.11
N LEU A 932 -4.17 15.43 15.11
CA LEU A 932 -3.14 15.29 16.13
C LEU A 932 -2.22 14.11 15.81
N GLU A 933 -1.07 14.03 16.49
CA GLU A 933 -0.17 12.87 16.41
C GLU A 933 -0.85 11.55 16.79
N SER A 934 -1.85 11.62 17.67
CA SER A 934 -2.64 10.48 18.14
C SER A 934 -3.57 9.92 17.05
N GLY A 935 -3.78 10.65 15.96
CA GLY A 935 -4.75 10.33 14.92
C GLY A 935 -6.15 10.86 15.16
N ASP A 936 -6.41 11.46 16.31
CA ASP A 936 -7.70 12.09 16.58
C ASP A 936 -7.86 13.34 15.71
N GLY A 937 -9.08 13.48 15.20
CA GLY A 937 -9.49 14.63 14.40
C GLY A 937 -10.57 15.43 15.11
N ILE A 938 -10.47 16.76 15.11
CA ILE A 938 -11.53 17.67 15.57
C ILE A 938 -11.94 18.57 14.40
N VAL A 939 -13.25 18.69 14.16
CA VAL A 939 -13.80 19.53 13.09
C VAL A 939 -14.38 20.82 13.67
N PHE A 940 -13.98 21.94 13.07
CA PHE A 940 -14.42 23.28 13.42
C PHE A 940 -15.19 23.89 12.25
N LYS A 941 -16.34 24.50 12.56
CA LYS A 941 -17.04 25.38 11.63
C LYS A 941 -16.47 26.80 11.74
N GLY A 942 -16.01 27.33 10.61
CA GLY A 942 -15.57 28.71 10.46
C GLY A 942 -16.72 29.64 10.10
N ALA A 943 -16.42 30.94 9.97
CA ALA A 943 -17.42 31.94 9.61
C ALA A 943 -17.90 31.76 8.16
N MET A 944 -19.18 32.07 7.94
CA MET A 944 -19.75 32.29 6.61
C MET A 944 -19.36 33.68 6.11
N GLY A 945 -18.95 33.80 4.85
CA GLY A 945 -18.64 35.09 4.26
C GLY A 945 -18.24 35.00 2.79
N PRO A 946 -17.91 36.14 2.16
CA PRO A 946 -17.62 36.23 0.72
C PRO A 946 -16.20 35.72 0.40
N TRP A 947 -15.90 34.48 0.80
CA TRP A 947 -14.56 33.92 0.69
C TRP A 947 -14.20 33.48 -0.72
N TYR A 948 -15.18 33.35 -1.62
CA TYR A 948 -14.94 32.96 -3.00
C TYR A 948 -14.76 34.17 -3.91
N SER A 949 -13.63 34.20 -4.62
CA SER A 949 -13.37 35.14 -5.71
C SER A 949 -13.77 34.51 -7.04
N SER A 950 -14.74 35.13 -7.72
CA SER A 950 -15.20 34.71 -9.05
C SER A 950 -14.14 34.90 -10.14
N ASP A 951 -13.29 35.93 -10.01
CA ASP A 951 -12.21 36.26 -10.95
C ASP A 951 -11.09 35.21 -10.94
N THR A 952 -10.61 34.85 -9.74
CA THR A 952 -9.52 33.88 -9.58
C THR A 952 -10.02 32.44 -9.47
N LYS A 953 -11.32 32.27 -9.22
CA LYS A 953 -11.97 30.99 -8.87
C LYS A 953 -11.33 30.31 -7.65
N GLN A 954 -10.89 31.11 -6.68
CA GLN A 954 -10.20 30.65 -5.47
C GLN A 954 -10.92 31.14 -4.21
N PHE A 955 -10.63 30.46 -3.10
CA PHE A 955 -11.14 30.80 -1.78
C PHE A 955 -10.04 31.40 -0.93
N HIS A 956 -10.34 32.52 -0.27
CA HIS A 956 -9.46 33.19 0.67
C HIS A 956 -10.25 33.74 1.86
N LEU A 957 -9.71 33.57 3.07
CA LEU A 957 -10.19 34.26 4.25
C LEU A 957 -9.57 35.65 4.39
N SER A 958 -10.29 36.53 5.10
CA SER A 958 -9.67 37.75 5.63
C SER A 958 -8.67 37.40 6.73
N GLU A 959 -7.72 38.31 6.97
CA GLU A 959 -6.73 38.20 8.05
C GLU A 959 -7.40 37.90 9.41
N THR A 960 -8.48 38.62 9.74
CA THR A 960 -9.22 38.46 11.01
C THR A 960 -9.84 37.07 11.20
N GLU A 961 -10.45 36.52 10.16
CA GLU A 961 -11.11 35.21 10.24
C GLU A 961 -10.10 34.07 10.20
N ALA A 962 -9.01 34.23 9.46
CA ALA A 962 -7.86 33.33 9.50
C ALA A 962 -7.26 33.25 10.91
N THR A 963 -7.09 34.39 11.59
CA THR A 963 -6.62 34.45 12.99
C THR A 963 -7.54 33.67 13.93
N LYS A 964 -8.84 33.94 13.89
CA LYS A 964 -9.83 33.27 14.77
C LYS A 964 -9.85 31.76 14.56
N LEU A 965 -9.76 31.29 13.32
CA LEU A 965 -9.80 29.87 13.00
C LEU A 965 -8.58 29.13 13.57
N VAL A 966 -7.38 29.70 13.41
CA VAL A 966 -6.15 29.11 13.95
C VAL A 966 -6.12 29.20 15.48
N GLN A 967 -6.61 30.29 16.08
CA GLN A 967 -6.75 30.40 17.54
C GLN A 967 -7.66 29.30 18.12
N LYS A 968 -8.77 28.97 17.46
CA LYS A 968 -9.63 27.85 17.86
C LYS A 968 -8.86 26.52 17.83
N ALA A 969 -8.11 26.26 16.77
CA ALA A 969 -7.31 25.04 16.65
C ALA A 969 -6.22 24.94 17.74
N LEU A 970 -5.49 26.03 18.00
CA LEU A 970 -4.48 26.10 19.06
C LEU A 970 -5.09 25.93 20.46
N GLY A 971 -6.24 26.56 20.71
CA GLY A 971 -6.97 26.43 21.97
C GLY A 971 -7.43 24.99 22.23
N SER A 972 -7.97 24.31 21.21
CA SER A 972 -8.34 22.89 21.33
C SER A 972 -7.15 21.97 21.55
N TYR A 973 -6.01 22.21 20.87
CA TYR A 973 -4.79 21.46 21.13
C TYR A 973 -4.33 21.63 22.58
N HIS A 974 -4.30 22.86 23.08
CA HIS A 974 -3.88 23.17 24.44
C HIS A 974 -4.82 22.57 25.50
N ALA A 975 -6.13 22.59 25.26
CA ALA A 975 -7.10 21.96 26.16
C ALA A 975 -6.90 20.44 26.29
N GLU A 976 -6.43 19.78 25.24
CA GLU A 976 -6.19 18.33 25.24
C GLU A 976 -4.80 17.95 25.79
N HIS A 977 -3.74 18.72 25.47
CA HIS A 977 -2.34 18.36 25.79
C HIS A 977 -1.73 19.18 26.93
N GLY A 978 -2.43 20.20 27.45
CA GLY A 978 -1.92 21.12 28.48
C GLY A 978 -0.79 22.04 28.00
N SER A 979 -0.35 21.94 26.76
CA SER A 979 0.74 22.72 26.14
C SER A 979 0.40 23.10 24.70
N PHE A 980 1.08 24.10 24.15
CA PHE A 980 0.90 24.50 22.75
C PHE A 980 1.82 23.69 21.82
N PRO A 981 1.44 23.48 20.54
CA PRO A 981 2.29 22.77 19.58
C PRO A 981 3.53 23.60 19.23
N ARG A 982 4.63 22.92 18.88
CA ARG A 982 5.86 23.54 18.36
C ARG A 982 5.71 23.94 16.89
N GLU A 983 5.05 23.11 16.09
CA GLU A 983 4.83 23.34 14.67
C GLU A 983 3.37 23.08 14.27
N VAL A 984 2.84 23.92 13.38
CA VAL A 984 1.51 23.80 12.80
C VAL A 984 1.60 23.87 11.29
N PHE A 985 1.09 22.83 10.62
CA PHE A 985 0.98 22.79 9.16
C PHE A 985 -0.46 22.98 8.73
N ILE A 986 -0.73 24.05 7.99
CA ILE A 986 -2.07 24.36 7.48
C ILE A 986 -2.15 23.89 6.04
N HIS A 987 -2.98 22.89 5.77
CA HIS A 987 -3.15 22.27 4.46
C HIS A 987 -4.35 22.89 3.73
N GLY A 988 -4.16 23.29 2.48
CA GLY A 988 -5.21 23.86 1.63
C GLY A 988 -5.12 23.39 0.18
N ARG A 989 -6.19 23.58 -0.58
CA ARG A 989 -6.22 23.31 -2.04
C ARG A 989 -5.81 24.53 -2.87
N THR A 990 -6.06 25.72 -2.35
CA THR A 990 -5.67 27.00 -2.94
C THR A 990 -4.33 27.46 -2.35
N TYR A 991 -3.68 28.41 -3.01
CA TYR A 991 -2.47 29.01 -2.48
C TYR A 991 -2.87 30.08 -1.47
N PHE A 992 -2.29 30.09 -0.27
CA PHE A 992 -2.70 31.05 0.76
C PHE A 992 -2.27 32.48 0.41
N SER A 993 -3.18 33.43 0.60
CA SER A 993 -2.91 34.86 0.39
C SER A 993 -1.99 35.40 1.48
N GLN A 994 -1.40 36.59 1.24
CA GLN A 994 -0.59 37.25 2.27
C GLN A 994 -1.41 37.70 3.48
N GLU A 995 -2.71 37.94 3.32
CA GLU A 995 -3.62 38.24 4.43
C GLU A 995 -3.85 37.00 5.30
N GLU A 996 -4.09 35.84 4.68
CA GLU A 996 -4.26 34.57 5.38
C GLU A 996 -2.99 34.20 6.15
N LEU A 997 -1.82 34.33 5.52
CA LEU A 997 -0.54 34.03 6.15
C LEU A 997 -0.24 34.96 7.34
N ARG A 998 -0.58 36.25 7.25
CA ARG A 998 -0.47 37.18 8.38
C ARG A 998 -1.45 36.82 9.49
N GLY A 999 -2.68 36.46 9.15
CA GLY A 999 -3.69 36.04 10.13
C GLY A 999 -3.28 34.77 10.87
N PHE A 1000 -2.70 33.80 10.16
CA PHE A 1000 -2.16 32.59 10.77
C PHE A 1000 -1.08 32.91 11.80
N GLN A 1001 -0.12 33.79 11.45
CA GLN A 1001 0.94 34.20 12.37
C GLN A 1001 0.41 35.03 13.55
N ALA A 1002 -0.60 35.89 13.33
CA ALA A 1002 -1.24 36.67 14.38
C ALA A 1002 -2.00 35.83 15.41
N ALA A 1003 -2.30 34.56 15.09
CA ALA A 1003 -2.97 33.64 16.01
C ALA A 1003 -2.04 33.08 17.11
N VAL A 1004 -0.72 33.20 16.95
CA VAL A 1004 0.27 32.68 17.91
C VAL A 1004 0.21 33.46 19.22
N PRO A 1005 -0.01 32.82 20.38
CA PRO A 1005 -0.02 33.50 21.67
C PRO A 1005 1.33 34.15 22.01
N THR A 1006 1.28 35.36 22.58
CA THR A 1006 2.48 36.09 23.01
C THR A 1006 3.31 35.27 24.01
N GLY A 1007 4.63 35.16 23.80
CA GLY A 1007 5.54 34.40 24.66
C GLY A 1007 5.70 32.92 24.29
N THR A 1008 5.10 32.47 23.19
CA THR A 1008 5.30 31.11 22.64
C THR A 1008 6.19 31.11 21.40
N THR A 1009 6.78 29.95 21.07
CA THR A 1009 7.63 29.77 19.88
C THR A 1009 6.99 28.76 18.93
N ILE A 1010 5.81 29.10 18.41
CA ILE A 1010 5.05 28.25 17.48
C ILE A 1010 5.43 28.62 16.05
N SER A 1011 5.87 27.64 15.26
CA SER A 1011 6.09 27.81 13.82
C SER A 1011 4.85 27.40 13.02
N ILE A 1012 4.31 28.29 12.20
CA ILE A 1012 3.15 28.00 11.33
C ILE A 1012 3.56 28.03 9.86
N THR A 1013 3.26 26.95 9.13
CA THR A 1013 3.54 26.82 7.70
C THR A 1013 2.27 26.50 6.91
N GLY A 1014 1.96 27.33 5.90
CA GLY A 1014 0.91 27.04 4.94
C GLY A 1014 1.40 26.12 3.82
N VAL A 1015 0.67 25.05 3.53
CA VAL A 1015 0.99 24.06 2.50
C VAL A 1015 -0.18 23.90 1.54
N ARG A 1016 0.06 24.16 0.25
CA ARG A 1016 -0.89 23.85 -0.82
C ARG A 1016 -0.67 22.42 -1.31
N ILE A 1017 -1.75 21.63 -1.30
CA ILE A 1017 -1.76 20.23 -1.76
C ILE A 1017 -2.79 20.08 -2.89
N THR A 1018 -2.32 19.77 -4.10
CA THR A 1018 -3.19 19.58 -5.27
C THR A 1018 -2.84 18.31 -6.04
N ARG A 1019 -3.81 17.68 -6.69
CA ARG A 1019 -3.53 16.57 -7.62
C ARG A 1019 -2.98 17.14 -8.92
N ASN A 1020 -1.89 16.58 -9.43
CA ASN A 1020 -1.36 16.95 -10.72
C ASN A 1020 -1.50 15.78 -11.72
N SER A 1021 -2.18 16.02 -12.84
CA SER A 1021 -2.33 15.04 -13.91
C SER A 1021 -1.44 15.31 -15.12
N ASP A 1022 -0.70 16.42 -15.11
CA ASP A 1022 0.14 16.82 -16.22
C ASP A 1022 1.44 16.02 -16.17
N LEU A 1023 2.10 15.98 -15.02
CA LEU A 1023 3.37 15.28 -14.78
C LEU A 1023 3.15 13.78 -14.60
N LYS A 1024 3.83 12.99 -15.44
CA LYS A 1024 3.95 11.53 -15.31
C LYS A 1024 5.41 11.15 -15.20
N LEU A 1025 5.68 10.16 -14.35
CA LEU A 1025 7.00 9.57 -14.19
C LEU A 1025 6.84 8.06 -14.40
N PHE A 1026 7.60 7.51 -15.34
CA PHE A 1026 7.57 6.11 -15.72
C PHE A 1026 8.86 5.42 -15.29
N THR A 1027 8.73 4.18 -14.87
CA THR A 1027 9.84 3.25 -14.68
C THR A 1027 10.14 2.54 -16.00
N TYR A 1028 11.23 1.79 -16.09
CA TYR A 1028 11.45 0.84 -17.20
C TYR A 1028 10.82 -0.54 -16.98
N ARG A 1029 10.27 -0.79 -15.79
CA ARG A 1029 9.47 -1.97 -15.47
C ARG A 1029 8.05 -1.82 -15.98
N ASP A 1030 7.27 -2.90 -15.83
CA ASP A 1030 5.83 -2.90 -16.10
C ASP A 1030 5.05 -2.25 -14.95
N THR A 1031 5.65 -2.21 -13.76
CA THR A 1031 5.05 -1.66 -12.55
C THR A 1031 5.21 -0.13 -12.47
N PRO A 1032 4.25 0.60 -11.89
CA PRO A 1032 4.38 2.02 -11.55
C PRO A 1032 5.61 2.38 -10.71
N VAL A 1033 5.90 3.68 -10.61
CA VAL A 1033 6.91 4.19 -9.65
C VAL A 1033 6.57 3.77 -8.23
N LEU A 1034 7.60 3.62 -7.39
CA LEU A 1034 7.41 3.30 -5.98
C LEU A 1034 6.58 4.37 -5.30
N ARG A 1035 5.62 3.96 -4.48
CA ARG A 1035 4.96 4.88 -3.54
C ARG A 1035 6.04 5.47 -2.61
N GLY A 1036 5.98 6.78 -2.38
CA GLY A 1036 7.03 7.54 -1.68
C GLY A 1036 8.08 8.17 -2.60
N THR A 1037 8.03 7.91 -3.91
CA THR A 1037 8.86 8.65 -4.88
C THR A 1037 8.48 10.12 -4.86
N SER A 1038 9.46 11.01 -4.87
CA SER A 1038 9.25 12.45 -4.95
C SER A 1038 10.24 13.13 -5.90
N LEU A 1039 9.78 14.20 -6.54
CA LEU A 1039 10.56 15.06 -7.42
C LEU A 1039 10.52 16.49 -6.84
N ILE A 1040 11.63 16.92 -6.24
CA ILE A 1040 11.81 18.26 -5.67
C ILE A 1040 12.29 19.19 -6.77
N VAL A 1041 11.46 20.16 -7.13
CA VAL A 1041 11.77 21.15 -8.17
C VAL A 1041 12.44 22.39 -7.57
N SER A 1042 12.06 22.76 -6.34
CA SER A 1042 12.68 23.84 -5.58
C SER A 1042 12.48 23.59 -4.08
N PRO A 1043 13.12 24.38 -3.19
CA PRO A 1043 12.88 24.29 -1.73
C PRO A 1043 11.42 24.52 -1.31
N ARG A 1044 10.55 24.97 -2.21
CA ARG A 1044 9.13 25.25 -1.93
C ARG A 1044 8.16 24.51 -2.83
N LEU A 1045 8.62 23.73 -3.81
CA LEU A 1045 7.76 23.02 -4.76
C LEU A 1045 8.31 21.60 -4.98
N ALA A 1046 7.46 20.62 -4.71
CA ALA A 1046 7.75 19.22 -4.99
C ALA A 1046 6.52 18.48 -5.52
N PHE A 1047 6.78 17.36 -6.21
CA PHE A 1047 5.77 16.38 -6.61
C PHE A 1047 6.00 15.10 -5.82
N LEU A 1048 4.95 14.54 -5.23
CA LEU A 1048 5.01 13.36 -4.38
C LEU A 1048 4.04 12.29 -4.87
N TRP A 1049 4.54 11.09 -5.14
CA TRP A 1049 3.72 9.93 -5.46
C TRP A 1049 3.30 9.21 -4.17
N THR A 1050 2.19 9.66 -3.60
CA THR A 1050 1.47 8.95 -2.52
C THR A 1050 0.73 7.71 -3.01
N SER A 1051 0.76 7.41 -4.30
CA SER A 1051 0.17 6.23 -4.91
C SER A 1051 1.17 5.68 -5.91
N GLY A 1052 1.40 4.37 -5.88
CA GLY A 1052 2.42 3.74 -6.69
C GLY A 1052 2.58 2.28 -6.32
N PHE A 1053 3.59 1.63 -6.90
CA PHE A 1053 3.91 0.26 -6.56
C PHE A 1053 4.37 0.17 -5.10
N ILE A 1054 3.83 -0.80 -4.38
CA ILE A 1054 4.15 -1.06 -2.97
C ILE A 1054 4.84 -2.43 -2.91
N PRO A 1055 6.17 -2.48 -2.68
CA PRO A 1055 6.92 -3.74 -2.65
C PRO A 1055 6.34 -4.77 -1.69
N TYR A 1056 5.96 -4.33 -0.48
CA TYR A 1056 5.35 -5.18 0.54
C TYR A 1056 4.06 -5.89 0.07
N LEU A 1057 3.24 -5.25 -0.78
CA LEU A 1057 2.03 -5.86 -1.34
C LEU A 1057 2.28 -6.59 -2.67
N GLY A 1058 3.44 -6.37 -3.30
CA GLY A 1058 3.76 -6.86 -4.64
C GLY A 1058 2.91 -6.24 -5.75
N THR A 1059 2.21 -5.13 -5.50
CA THR A 1059 1.27 -4.54 -6.47
C THR A 1059 1.07 -3.03 -6.30
N TYR A 1060 0.36 -2.42 -7.25
CA TYR A 1060 -0.24 -1.10 -7.15
C TYR A 1060 -1.76 -1.23 -7.06
N GLN A 1061 -2.35 -0.70 -5.98
CA GLN A 1061 -3.80 -0.82 -5.72
C GLN A 1061 -4.68 0.17 -6.52
N GLY A 1062 -4.09 1.10 -7.28
CA GLY A 1062 -4.83 2.08 -8.05
C GLY A 1062 -5.06 1.70 -9.52
N ARG A 1063 -5.53 2.66 -10.31
CA ARG A 1063 -5.82 2.51 -11.74
C ARG A 1063 -4.83 3.35 -12.54
N GLU A 1064 -4.52 2.92 -13.76
CA GLU A 1064 -3.62 3.62 -14.67
C GLU A 1064 -2.21 3.90 -14.09
N THR A 1065 -1.38 4.71 -14.75
CA THR A 1065 -0.16 5.25 -14.15
C THR A 1065 -0.50 6.28 -13.07
N PRO A 1066 0.04 6.18 -11.84
CA PRO A 1066 -0.29 7.07 -10.74
C PRO A 1066 0.06 8.53 -11.01
N ASN A 1067 -0.79 9.42 -10.49
CA ASN A 1067 -0.59 10.86 -10.53
C ASN A 1067 0.09 11.33 -9.24
N PRO A 1068 1.09 12.23 -9.31
CA PRO A 1068 1.65 12.83 -8.10
C PRO A 1068 0.70 13.87 -7.48
N LEU A 1069 0.90 14.10 -6.19
CA LEU A 1069 0.44 15.31 -5.51
C LEU A 1069 1.49 16.40 -5.72
N ARG A 1070 1.05 17.58 -6.16
CA ARG A 1070 1.85 18.80 -6.18
C ARG A 1070 1.75 19.47 -4.82
N ILE A 1071 2.89 19.61 -4.17
CA ILE A 1071 3.05 20.16 -2.83
C ILE A 1071 3.82 21.47 -2.92
N GLU A 1072 3.25 22.54 -2.38
CA GLU A 1072 3.86 23.87 -2.38
C GLU A 1072 3.83 24.51 -0.99
N LEU A 1073 4.96 25.05 -0.55
CA LEU A 1073 5.04 25.86 0.66
C LEU A 1073 4.64 27.30 0.33
N CYS A 1074 3.62 27.79 1.02
CA CYS A 1074 3.08 29.12 0.82
C CYS A 1074 3.87 30.16 1.65
N GLY A 1075 4.18 31.30 1.04
CA GLY A 1075 4.87 32.40 1.72
C GLY A 1075 6.33 32.09 2.07
N GLN A 1076 6.87 32.81 3.04
CA GLN A 1076 8.16 32.47 3.66
C GLN A 1076 7.90 31.40 4.73
N SER A 1077 8.65 30.30 4.67
CA SER A 1077 8.59 29.21 5.65
C SER A 1077 10.02 28.72 5.92
N SER A 1078 10.29 28.38 7.18
CA SER A 1078 11.53 27.73 7.62
C SER A 1078 11.46 26.20 7.52
N ALA A 1079 10.31 25.63 7.16
CA ALA A 1079 10.13 24.18 7.07
C ALA A 1079 10.89 23.61 5.86
N ASP A 1080 11.56 22.48 6.07
CA ASP A 1080 12.13 21.70 4.97
C ASP A 1080 10.99 20.98 4.22
N ILE A 1081 10.96 21.17 2.90
CA ILE A 1081 10.00 20.50 2.02
C ILE A 1081 10.04 18.98 2.21
N LYS A 1082 11.23 18.38 2.44
CA LYS A 1082 11.34 16.93 2.64
C LYS A 1082 10.58 16.44 3.86
N THR A 1083 10.63 17.17 4.97
CA THR A 1083 9.85 16.91 6.17
C THR A 1083 8.35 16.97 5.86
N VAL A 1084 7.91 18.00 5.13
CA VAL A 1084 6.50 18.13 4.71
C VAL A 1084 6.06 16.96 3.84
N LEU A 1085 6.92 16.46 2.93
CA LEU A 1085 6.60 15.29 2.12
C LEU A 1085 6.47 14.00 2.96
N ALA A 1086 7.34 13.80 3.95
CA ALA A 1086 7.28 12.66 4.86
C ALA A 1086 6.03 12.73 5.76
N ASP A 1087 5.68 13.91 6.26
CA ASP A 1087 4.46 14.16 7.03
C ASP A 1087 3.21 13.87 6.18
N ILE A 1088 3.19 14.25 4.90
CA ILE A 1088 2.07 13.93 3.99
C ILE A 1088 1.95 12.42 3.75
N MET A 1089 3.06 11.71 3.52
CA MET A 1089 3.07 10.24 3.41
C MET A 1089 2.46 9.60 4.66
N THR A 1090 2.84 10.10 5.83
CA THR A 1090 2.33 9.67 7.13
C THR A 1090 0.81 9.88 7.23
N LEU A 1091 0.31 11.06 6.88
CA LEU A 1091 -1.12 11.37 6.92
C LEU A 1091 -1.97 10.56 5.93
N THR A 1092 -1.36 9.92 4.93
CA THR A 1092 -2.09 9.01 4.03
C THR A 1092 -2.40 7.64 4.67
N LYS A 1093 -1.72 7.28 5.77
CA LYS A 1093 -1.97 6.05 6.57
C LYS A 1093 -3.04 6.23 7.65
N MET A 1094 -3.52 7.47 7.86
CA MET A 1094 -4.38 7.85 8.99
C MET A 1094 -5.88 7.85 8.66
N ASN A 1095 -6.32 7.02 7.71
CA ASN A 1095 -7.74 6.87 7.39
C ASN A 1095 -8.36 5.72 8.21
N PHE A 1096 -8.92 6.03 9.38
CA PHE A 1096 -9.58 5.02 10.23
C PHE A 1096 -10.96 4.56 9.73
N ASN A 1097 -11.51 5.17 8.67
CA ASN A 1097 -12.78 4.75 8.08
C ASN A 1097 -12.66 3.47 7.21
N SER A 1098 -11.43 3.03 6.95
CA SER A 1098 -11.15 1.84 6.14
C SER A 1098 -9.76 1.32 6.48
N ALA A 1099 -9.62 0.01 6.75
CA ALA A 1099 -8.34 -0.63 7.01
C ALA A 1099 -7.58 -0.93 5.70
N ILE A 1100 -7.44 0.08 4.84
CA ILE A 1100 -6.63 0.00 3.62
C ILE A 1100 -5.15 0.24 3.95
N PHE A 1101 -4.25 -0.34 3.14
CA PHE A 1101 -2.81 -0.19 3.36
C PHE A 1101 -2.41 1.29 3.45
N ALA A 1102 -2.86 2.12 2.51
CA ALA A 1102 -2.73 3.57 2.57
C ALA A 1102 -3.75 4.21 1.63
N ASP A 1103 -4.22 5.41 1.97
CA ASP A 1103 -4.99 6.24 1.05
C ASP A 1103 -4.04 6.93 0.05
N GLY A 1104 -4.55 7.31 -1.11
CA GLY A 1104 -3.78 8.09 -2.09
C GLY A 1104 -3.71 9.58 -1.76
N PHE A 1105 -4.45 10.05 -0.75
CA PHE A 1105 -4.56 11.46 -0.38
C PHE A 1105 -4.54 11.62 1.14
N PRO A 1106 -3.85 12.64 1.70
CA PRO A 1106 -3.71 12.77 3.15
C PRO A 1106 -5.07 13.02 3.83
N VAL A 1107 -5.27 12.47 5.03
CA VAL A 1107 -6.55 12.54 5.76
C VAL A 1107 -7.07 13.98 5.92
N THR A 1108 -6.16 14.93 6.16
CA THR A 1108 -6.41 16.38 6.23
C THR A 1108 -7.18 16.96 5.04
N MET A 1109 -7.05 16.34 3.86
CA MET A 1109 -7.67 16.81 2.62
C MET A 1109 -8.65 15.79 2.02
N ARG A 1110 -8.61 14.53 2.46
CA ARG A 1110 -9.41 13.41 1.93
C ARG A 1110 -10.91 13.59 2.15
N PHE A 1111 -11.28 14.06 3.34
CA PHE A 1111 -12.67 14.22 3.77
C PHE A 1111 -13.15 15.67 3.72
N ALA A 1112 -12.31 16.58 3.20
CA ALA A 1112 -12.59 18.01 3.11
C ALA A 1112 -13.95 18.29 2.44
N ASP A 1113 -14.22 17.74 1.25
CA ASP A 1113 -15.48 18.02 0.54
C ASP A 1113 -16.71 17.50 1.28
N ALA A 1114 -16.66 16.25 1.77
CA ALA A 1114 -17.78 15.64 2.50
C ALA A 1114 -18.10 16.41 3.78
N ILE A 1115 -17.07 16.85 4.51
CA ILE A 1115 -17.24 17.69 5.69
C ILE A 1115 -17.77 19.07 5.32
N GLY A 1116 -17.26 19.67 4.24
CA GLY A 1116 -17.77 20.95 3.73
C GLY A 1116 -19.26 20.88 3.40
N ASP A 1117 -19.72 19.80 2.77
CA ASP A 1117 -21.13 19.57 2.44
C ASP A 1117 -22.00 19.40 3.69
N VAL A 1118 -21.52 18.61 4.67
CA VAL A 1118 -22.22 18.43 5.94
C VAL A 1118 -22.29 19.74 6.72
N LEU A 1119 -21.20 20.52 6.79
CA LEU A 1119 -21.16 21.82 7.48
C LEU A 1119 -22.08 22.86 6.81
N MET A 1120 -22.10 22.92 5.47
CA MET A 1120 -22.98 23.84 4.74
C MET A 1120 -24.45 23.62 5.04
N ALA A 1121 -24.88 22.36 5.15
CA ALA A 1121 -26.27 22.03 5.41
C ALA A 1121 -26.78 22.46 6.80
N THR A 1122 -25.88 22.90 7.71
CA THR A 1122 -26.23 23.32 9.08
C THR A 1122 -26.75 24.76 9.15
N GLY A 1123 -26.70 25.50 8.04
CA GLY A 1123 -27.11 26.90 7.97
C GLY A 1123 -26.29 27.80 8.91
N ASP A 1124 -26.92 28.75 9.58
CA ASP A 1124 -26.28 29.67 10.54
C ASP A 1124 -26.20 29.10 11.97
N ARG A 1125 -26.60 27.83 12.20
CA ARG A 1125 -26.52 27.20 13.52
C ARG A 1125 -25.06 27.04 13.94
N GLU A 1126 -24.74 27.48 15.16
CA GLU A 1126 -23.44 27.23 15.77
C GLU A 1126 -23.38 25.79 16.26
N ILE A 1127 -22.38 25.04 15.80
CA ILE A 1127 -22.15 23.65 16.21
C ILE A 1127 -20.84 23.63 16.98
N PRO A 1128 -20.84 23.07 18.20
CA PRO A 1128 -19.61 22.94 18.98
C PRO A 1128 -18.60 22.09 18.20
N PRO A 1129 -17.28 22.27 18.43
CA PRO A 1129 -16.28 21.38 17.87
C PRO A 1129 -16.60 19.92 18.22
N LEU A 1130 -16.77 19.09 17.20
CA LEU A 1130 -17.11 17.68 17.36
C LEU A 1130 -15.96 16.81 16.85
N PRO A 1131 -15.73 15.65 17.46
CA PRO A 1131 -14.79 14.66 16.95
C PRO A 1131 -15.10 14.25 15.51
N PHE A 1132 -14.06 13.97 14.75
CA PHE A 1132 -14.11 13.64 13.32
C PHE A 1132 -15.06 12.48 12.99
N ARG A 1133 -15.21 11.51 13.90
CA ARG A 1133 -16.11 10.34 13.77
C ARG A 1133 -17.59 10.69 13.52
N HIS A 1134 -18.05 11.88 13.91
CA HIS A 1134 -19.43 12.32 13.65
C HIS A 1134 -19.66 12.72 12.18
N TYR A 1135 -18.60 12.99 11.44
CA TYR A 1135 -18.68 13.47 10.06
C TYR A 1135 -18.37 12.39 9.01
N ILE A 1136 -17.58 11.36 9.34
CA ILE A 1136 -17.03 10.39 8.37
C ILE A 1136 -17.74 9.05 8.26
#